data_AF-A0A364MXQ3-F1
#
_entry.id   AF-A0A364MXQ3-F1
#
_cell.length_a   1.000
_cell.length_b   1.000
_cell.length_c   1.000
_cell.angle_alpha   90.00
_cell.angle_beta   90.00
_cell.angle_gamma   90.00
#
_symmetry.space_group_name_H-M   'P 1'
#
loop_
_entity.id
_entity.type
_entity.pdbx_description
1 polymer ?
#
loop_
_entity_poly.entity_id
_entity_poly.type
_entity_poly.pdbx_seq_one_letter_code
_entity_poly.pdbx_strand_id
1 'polypeptide(L)'
;MAKLSDFKLLSFDVYGTLIDWEAGALTALEPHLKKSDQENMERKHILQVMHKIEARVEREHGHLKYSEVLTMVLPELCEQLGLEKPSEEESNNFGASIGDWPGFADIPSALERLSKFYKLVVLSNVDHDSFKRGNANGLKGYKFDAVYTAQDVGSYKPDLRNFEYMLKHVKEEFGVEKHEVLQTAQSQYHDHHPAKDMGMKSSWIYRPGAVMGNRDDPVYTWKFDTLAEMADAVEKEFGAQGKPGDGFALFKCRKNGHTPPRMILRFQRIFLRPDTMDLAAPQITRVSSYIESIPPQSLRYPLPVARFGIPGYMADRLPAPSTAATAPEDEGTMKATHFSSRWLKRRLAIIMIFSGSTVLLFWYFGAFTYARPHHPPTQPQPGTPQQPSDPGHDTPDHSLIVTLPEYGSFQGTKMVMDLLKTATLSQPVDAWLNVEYSTQPVGEGRFRPVTWPVPFDGTKDATSNGPACFQNMYGSLGQSEACLTINVYRPSGIPMDQKLPSLVFLHGGSFVSGSHKSFDGALFVEKSTEPLMVVTVQYRLGALGTLPAKFMEEEGLLNLGIRDQKMALNFLQKYIGDFGGDKDQITLSGQSAGGHAVGIHLFHNYGEDTGKPLFSKAAISSGSPTARAFPGVDYPLYQRQVADFLDYLNCPDTPNAAALECLQNSEVDDIQFMSSSIYNAHNYNITWPWQPVSPGPLFEKRGSTSGEDGTFFKVPLLISSTTDEGKAFAPQDLRTDAEFLTFWKTLSPGLTPEDLADLEVLYPNTSPDPGTLGYVSDQFERVSAAYADYSYICPVQDTAVHLSSASAPVYKARWNTPNWAPTYRGVPHASDAPYFNGQANTQFPEIADLYSAYWASFVVSGDPNTYSIANAAVWEKYEGAGTRQLVVSPPAQGGAMMEGEGVAIRMEQCAWWRDPERATRLNK
;
A
#
# COMPACT_ATOMS: atom_id res chain seq x y z
N MET A 1 20.07 -5.73 13.38
CA MET A 1 19.80 -4.28 13.22
C MET A 1 21.13 -3.53 13.28
N ALA A 2 21.17 -2.31 12.73
CA ALA A 2 22.33 -1.43 12.82
C ALA A 2 22.44 -0.76 14.20
N LYS A 3 23.57 -0.14 14.48
CA LYS A 3 23.91 0.57 15.72
C LYS A 3 24.43 1.98 15.44
N LEU A 4 24.36 2.88 16.42
CA LEU A 4 24.93 4.23 16.29
C LEU A 4 26.47 4.20 16.22
N SER A 5 27.09 3.19 16.82
CA SER A 5 28.53 2.89 16.75
C SER A 5 29.00 2.22 15.45
N ASP A 6 28.10 1.92 14.50
CA ASP A 6 28.48 1.45 13.15
C ASP A 6 29.01 2.60 12.25
N PHE A 7 28.85 3.87 12.65
CA PHE A 7 29.17 5.06 11.84
C PHE A 7 30.41 5.81 12.33
N LYS A 8 31.00 6.61 11.43
CA LYS A 8 32.15 7.48 11.69
C LYS A 8 31.85 8.96 11.48
N LEU A 9 30.75 9.31 10.80
CA LEU A 9 30.47 10.67 10.35
C LEU A 9 28.97 10.98 10.43
N LEU A 10 28.64 12.13 11.02
CA LEU A 10 27.31 12.73 10.96
C LEU A 10 27.33 13.86 9.93
N SER A 11 26.40 13.84 8.98
CA SER A 11 26.19 14.94 8.04
C SER A 11 24.89 15.66 8.39
N PHE A 12 24.92 16.99 8.48
CA PHE A 12 23.84 17.81 9.02
C PHE A 12 23.26 18.78 8.00
N ASP A 13 21.94 18.84 7.92
CA ASP A 13 21.26 20.07 7.49
C ASP A 13 21.30 21.08 8.64
N VAL A 14 21.59 22.35 8.36
CA VAL A 14 21.76 23.38 9.40
C VAL A 14 20.42 23.94 9.84
N TYR A 15 19.56 24.31 8.89
CA TYR A 15 18.31 25.00 9.14
C TYR A 15 17.20 23.98 9.43
N GLY A 16 16.50 24.14 10.56
CA GLY A 16 15.55 23.15 11.08
C GLY A 16 16.17 22.12 12.02
N THR A 17 17.43 21.71 11.81
CA THR A 17 18.13 20.79 12.72
C THR A 17 18.91 21.52 13.81
N LEU A 18 19.72 22.52 13.42
CA LEU A 18 20.66 23.24 14.27
C LEU A 18 20.24 24.70 14.53
N ILE A 19 19.68 25.36 13.52
CA ILE A 19 19.12 26.72 13.56
C ILE A 19 17.59 26.65 13.49
N ASP A 20 16.89 27.35 14.38
CA ASP A 20 15.44 27.54 14.35
C ASP A 20 15.09 28.59 13.28
N TRP A 21 14.98 28.11 12.04
CA TRP A 21 14.68 28.93 10.88
C TRP A 21 13.26 29.52 10.93
N GLU A 22 12.30 28.78 11.49
CA GLU A 22 10.92 29.25 11.61
C GLU A 22 10.85 30.46 12.55
N ALA A 23 11.49 30.40 13.73
CA ALA A 23 11.58 31.54 14.63
C ALA A 23 12.32 32.72 13.97
N GLY A 24 13.44 32.46 13.31
CA GLY A 24 14.22 33.48 12.61
C GLY A 24 13.44 34.21 11.51
N ALA A 25 12.79 33.47 10.62
CA ALA A 25 12.00 34.02 9.53
C ALA A 25 10.78 34.82 10.02
N LEU A 26 10.11 34.35 11.08
CA LEU A 26 8.97 35.07 11.68
C LEU A 26 9.42 36.38 12.36
N THR A 27 10.54 36.39 13.08
CA THR A 27 11.12 37.62 13.63
C THR A 27 11.56 38.59 12.52
N ALA A 28 12.04 38.08 11.39
CA ALA A 28 12.36 38.92 10.22
C ALA A 28 11.10 39.49 9.52
N LEU A 29 9.96 38.80 9.58
CA LEU A 29 8.68 39.26 9.02
C LEU A 29 7.89 40.18 9.98
N GLU A 30 8.17 40.12 11.28
CA GLU A 30 7.48 40.88 12.34
C GLU A 30 7.29 42.38 12.02
N PRO A 31 8.26 43.12 11.43
CA PRO A 31 8.06 44.51 11.04
C PRO A 31 6.95 44.71 10.00
N HIS A 32 6.77 43.76 9.06
CA HIS A 32 5.76 43.83 8.00
C HIS A 32 4.36 43.51 8.52
N LEU A 33 4.26 42.57 9.47
CA LEU A 33 3.02 42.29 10.20
C LEU A 33 2.58 43.53 10.98
N LYS A 34 3.50 44.18 11.69
CA LYS A 34 3.27 45.44 12.44
C LYS A 34 2.87 46.61 11.54
N LYS A 35 3.54 46.78 10.39
CA LYS A 35 3.23 47.81 9.39
C LYS A 35 1.81 47.69 8.81
N SER A 36 1.22 46.48 8.88
CA SER A 36 -0.06 46.12 8.27
C SER A 36 -1.19 45.79 9.27
N ASP A 37 -0.98 46.06 10.57
CA ASP A 37 -1.87 45.66 11.68
C ASP A 37 -2.22 44.15 11.73
N GLN A 38 -1.35 43.27 11.20
CA GLN A 38 -1.56 41.81 11.09
C GLN A 38 -0.78 40.98 12.14
N GLU A 39 -0.40 41.54 13.29
CA GLU A 39 0.40 40.86 14.32
C GLU A 39 -0.21 39.54 14.85
N ASN A 40 -1.53 39.35 14.73
CA ASN A 40 -2.25 38.17 15.22
C ASN A 40 -2.39 37.03 14.17
N MET A 41 -1.74 37.13 13.00
CA MET A 41 -1.82 36.14 11.94
C MET A 41 -1.20 34.78 12.36
N GLU A 42 -1.84 33.66 11.99
CA GLU A 42 -1.40 32.33 12.43
C GLU A 42 -0.01 31.98 11.85
N ARG A 43 0.98 31.73 12.74
CA ARG A 43 2.35 31.27 12.40
C ARG A 43 2.35 30.18 11.31
N LYS A 44 1.45 29.21 11.42
CA LYS A 44 1.36 28.09 10.48
C LYS A 44 0.95 28.53 9.07
N HIS A 45 0.00 29.46 8.95
CA HIS A 45 -0.42 30.00 7.67
C HIS A 45 0.74 30.74 6.99
N ILE A 46 1.45 31.61 7.74
CA ILE A 46 2.62 32.36 7.26
C ILE A 46 3.68 31.41 6.69
N LEU A 47 4.10 30.40 7.47
CA LEU A 47 5.14 29.46 7.07
C LEU A 47 4.73 28.61 5.86
N GLN A 48 3.46 28.21 5.77
CA GLN A 48 2.95 27.45 4.62
C GLN A 48 2.92 28.29 3.32
N VAL A 49 2.58 29.59 3.40
CA VAL A 49 2.64 30.49 2.25
C VAL A 49 4.09 30.76 1.86
N MET A 50 4.97 31.08 2.83
CA MET A 50 6.39 31.33 2.60
C MET A 50 7.09 30.16 1.89
N HIS A 51 6.92 28.93 2.42
CA HIS A 51 7.56 27.75 1.85
C HIS A 51 7.06 27.41 0.43
N LYS A 52 5.78 27.67 0.14
CA LYS A 52 5.21 27.48 -1.21
C LYS A 52 5.83 28.44 -2.24
N ILE A 53 6.17 29.67 -1.83
CA ILE A 53 6.83 30.67 -2.68
C ILE A 53 8.32 30.31 -2.83
N GLU A 54 9.02 30.07 -1.72
CA GLU A 54 10.40 29.60 -1.65
C GLU A 54 10.67 28.42 -2.59
N ALA A 55 9.93 27.31 -2.43
CA ALA A 55 10.09 26.10 -3.23
C ALA A 55 9.68 26.25 -4.71
N ARG A 56 9.16 27.42 -5.12
CA ARG A 56 9.03 27.83 -6.53
C ARG A 56 10.22 28.67 -6.97
N VAL A 57 10.61 29.68 -6.19
CA VAL A 57 11.77 30.55 -6.49
C VAL A 57 13.06 29.72 -6.57
N GLU A 58 13.30 28.76 -5.67
CA GLU A 58 14.45 27.84 -5.75
C GLU A 58 14.46 27.01 -7.05
N ARG A 59 13.29 26.59 -7.54
CA ARG A 59 13.16 25.80 -8.77
C ARG A 59 13.35 26.65 -10.03
N GLU A 60 12.89 27.90 -10.03
CA GLU A 60 12.98 28.83 -11.16
C GLU A 60 14.33 29.56 -11.21
N HIS A 61 14.99 29.73 -10.05
CA HIS A 61 16.21 30.53 -9.87
C HIS A 61 17.31 29.82 -9.08
N GLY A 62 17.40 28.49 -9.15
CA GLY A 62 18.34 27.63 -8.38
C GLY A 62 19.85 27.82 -8.63
N HIS A 63 20.26 28.94 -9.22
CA HIS A 63 21.63 29.43 -9.35
C HIS A 63 21.93 30.65 -8.46
N LEU A 64 20.90 31.28 -7.87
CA LEU A 64 21.04 32.39 -6.93
C LEU A 64 21.50 31.90 -5.55
N LYS A 65 22.09 32.81 -4.77
CA LYS A 65 22.31 32.60 -3.33
C LYS A 65 20.97 32.46 -2.61
N TYR A 66 20.93 31.69 -1.54
CA TYR A 66 19.69 31.50 -0.76
C TYR A 66 19.23 32.80 -0.08
N SER A 67 20.16 33.70 0.29
CA SER A 67 19.83 35.07 0.70
C SER A 67 19.13 35.89 -0.41
N GLU A 68 19.51 35.73 -1.68
CA GLU A 68 18.86 36.37 -2.83
C GLU A 68 17.48 35.74 -3.13
N VAL A 69 17.34 34.41 -2.95
CA VAL A 69 16.05 33.71 -3.00
C VAL A 69 15.08 34.29 -1.95
N LEU A 70 15.51 34.45 -0.70
CA LEU A 70 14.68 35.04 0.35
C LEU A 70 14.31 36.51 0.07
N THR A 71 15.21 37.30 -0.53
CA THR A 71 14.89 38.65 -1.04
C THR A 71 13.77 38.63 -2.08
N MET A 72 13.73 37.62 -2.96
CA MET A 72 12.65 37.44 -3.95
C MET A 72 11.35 36.91 -3.34
N VAL A 73 11.40 36.18 -2.22
CA VAL A 73 10.22 35.64 -1.53
C VAL A 73 9.39 36.74 -0.86
N LEU A 74 10.03 37.72 -0.19
CA LEU A 74 9.30 38.69 0.65
C LEU A 74 8.19 39.48 -0.10
N PRO A 75 8.40 40.04 -1.31
CA PRO A 75 7.37 40.82 -1.99
C PRO A 75 6.09 40.03 -2.29
N GLU A 76 6.24 38.77 -2.69
CA GLU A 76 5.11 37.87 -3.00
C GLU A 76 4.49 37.28 -1.72
N LEU A 77 5.29 37.10 -0.65
CA LEU A 77 4.80 36.71 0.66
C LEU A 77 3.91 37.80 1.26
N CYS A 78 4.31 39.08 1.16
CA CYS A 78 3.46 40.20 1.54
C CYS A 78 2.18 40.25 0.69
N GLU A 79 2.28 40.04 -0.63
CA GLU A 79 1.11 40.04 -1.52
C GLU A 79 0.11 38.91 -1.18
N GLN A 80 0.58 37.67 -1.00
CA GLN A 80 -0.29 36.52 -0.66
C GLN A 80 -0.85 36.59 0.77
N LEU A 81 -0.20 37.30 1.70
CA LEU A 81 -0.68 37.51 3.08
C LEU A 81 -1.46 38.83 3.26
N GLY A 82 -1.63 39.64 2.20
CA GLY A 82 -2.35 40.92 2.27
C GLY A 82 -1.63 42.03 3.07
N LEU A 83 -0.31 41.96 3.19
CA LEU A 83 0.54 42.93 3.88
C LEU A 83 0.94 44.08 2.96
N GLU A 84 1.43 45.19 3.54
CA GLU A 84 2.01 46.28 2.74
C GLU A 84 3.22 45.78 1.93
N LYS A 85 3.27 46.15 0.64
CA LYS A 85 4.35 45.77 -0.26
C LYS A 85 5.71 46.31 0.24
N PRO A 86 6.73 45.47 0.41
CA PRO A 86 8.04 45.91 0.88
C PRO A 86 8.78 46.73 -0.20
N SER A 87 9.65 47.61 0.27
CA SER A 87 10.71 48.22 -0.54
C SER A 87 11.82 47.21 -0.88
N GLU A 88 12.69 47.61 -1.80
CA GLU A 88 13.90 46.87 -2.15
C GLU A 88 14.85 46.73 -0.95
N GLU A 89 14.95 47.75 -0.09
CA GLU A 89 15.78 47.70 1.12
C GLU A 89 15.20 46.75 2.18
N GLU A 90 13.88 46.80 2.44
CA GLU A 90 13.20 45.84 3.32
C GLU A 90 13.38 44.39 2.82
N SER A 91 13.25 44.17 1.50
CA SER A 91 13.42 42.84 0.88
C SER A 91 14.85 42.31 1.02
N ASN A 92 15.86 43.15 0.76
CA ASN A 92 17.26 42.79 0.95
C ASN A 92 17.61 42.52 2.43
N ASN A 93 17.01 43.27 3.37
CA ASN A 93 17.20 43.06 4.80
C ASN A 93 16.58 41.73 5.27
N PHE A 94 15.40 41.35 4.76
CA PHE A 94 14.81 40.04 5.02
C PHE A 94 15.69 38.90 4.47
N GLY A 95 16.18 39.02 3.23
CA GLY A 95 17.10 38.05 2.64
C GLY A 95 18.43 37.89 3.40
N ALA A 96 18.95 39.00 3.95
CA ALA A 96 20.17 38.98 4.77
C ALA A 96 19.94 38.46 6.22
N SER A 97 18.69 38.33 6.68
CA SER A 97 18.36 37.99 8.08
C SER A 97 18.77 36.57 8.48
N ILE A 98 18.90 35.65 7.52
CA ILE A 98 19.29 34.25 7.72
C ILE A 98 20.56 34.05 8.53
N GLY A 99 21.51 34.99 8.41
CA GLY A 99 22.75 34.94 9.19
C GLY A 99 22.58 35.24 10.69
N ASP A 100 21.43 35.75 11.11
CA ASP A 100 21.12 36.08 12.50
C ASP A 100 20.09 35.13 13.14
N TRP A 101 19.57 34.16 12.38
CA TRP A 101 18.57 33.21 12.88
C TRP A 101 19.14 32.35 14.04
N PRO A 102 18.35 32.11 15.11
CA PRO A 102 18.88 31.58 16.36
C PRO A 102 19.16 30.07 16.30
N GLY A 103 20.24 29.63 16.96
CA GLY A 103 20.50 28.19 17.18
C GLY A 103 19.58 27.59 18.24
N PHE A 104 19.14 26.33 18.05
CA PHE A 104 18.40 25.61 19.09
C PHE A 104 19.27 25.42 20.35
N ALA A 105 18.65 25.52 21.53
CA ALA A 105 19.35 25.64 22.80
C ALA A 105 20.25 24.44 23.18
N ASP A 106 19.94 23.24 22.67
CA ASP A 106 20.69 22.01 22.93
C ASP A 106 22.00 21.89 22.12
N ILE A 107 22.08 22.60 20.99
CA ILE A 107 23.10 22.39 19.96
C ILE A 107 24.55 22.59 20.42
N PRO A 108 24.91 23.64 21.19
CA PRO A 108 26.30 23.84 21.59
C PRO A 108 26.86 22.68 22.42
N SER A 109 26.03 22.07 23.29
CA SER A 109 26.43 20.90 24.08
C SER A 109 26.40 19.63 23.25
N ALA A 110 25.36 19.44 22.43
CA ALA A 110 25.22 18.24 21.61
C ALA A 110 26.36 18.08 20.58
N LEU A 111 26.78 19.15 19.90
CA LEU A 111 27.90 19.11 18.96
C LEU A 111 29.25 18.81 19.67
N GLU A 112 29.50 19.43 20.83
CA GLU A 112 30.70 19.12 21.65
C GLU A 112 30.74 17.64 22.05
N ARG A 113 29.59 17.04 22.38
CA ARG A 113 29.48 15.63 22.75
C ARG A 113 29.64 14.68 21.56
N LEU A 114 28.93 14.93 20.46
CA LEU A 114 28.97 14.07 19.27
C LEU A 114 30.34 14.07 18.57
N SER A 115 31.07 15.19 18.58
CA SER A 115 32.43 15.29 18.01
C SER A 115 33.50 14.44 18.70
N LYS A 116 33.18 13.83 19.85
CA LYS A 116 34.03 12.83 20.53
C LYS A 116 33.98 11.45 19.86
N PHE A 117 32.96 11.20 19.02
CA PHE A 117 32.67 9.90 18.41
C PHE A 117 32.67 9.96 16.88
N TYR A 118 32.24 11.09 16.29
CA TYR A 118 32.07 11.24 14.85
C TYR A 118 32.77 12.47 14.30
N LYS A 119 33.09 12.41 13.00
CA LYS A 119 33.27 13.59 12.16
C LYS A 119 31.93 14.32 11.99
N LEU A 120 31.93 15.64 12.12
CA LEU A 120 30.71 16.46 12.00
C LEU A 120 30.81 17.35 10.76
N VAL A 121 29.95 17.11 9.77
CA VAL A 121 30.00 17.76 8.45
C VAL A 121 28.66 18.44 8.14
N VAL A 122 28.70 19.63 7.55
CA VAL A 122 27.48 20.32 7.06
C VAL A 122 27.19 19.97 5.61
N LEU A 123 25.91 19.73 5.29
CA LEU A 123 25.33 19.64 3.95
C LEU A 123 23.97 20.36 3.94
N SER A 124 23.91 21.64 3.55
CA SER A 124 22.73 22.48 3.79
C SER A 124 22.38 23.46 2.65
N ASN A 125 21.07 23.76 2.53
CA ASN A 125 20.51 24.72 1.58
C ASN A 125 20.81 26.16 2.07
N VAL A 126 21.96 26.70 1.70
CA VAL A 126 22.46 28.01 2.15
C VAL A 126 23.58 28.51 1.23
N ASP A 127 23.94 29.80 1.32
CA ASP A 127 25.14 30.38 0.73
C ASP A 127 26.29 30.56 1.75
N HIS A 128 27.52 30.80 1.27
CA HIS A 128 28.72 30.90 2.12
C HIS A 128 28.67 32.03 3.17
N ASP A 129 28.15 33.19 2.79
CA ASP A 129 28.15 34.37 3.67
C ASP A 129 27.07 34.23 4.75
N SER A 130 25.90 33.75 4.35
CA SER A 130 24.78 33.38 5.24
C SER A 130 25.18 32.30 6.25
N PHE A 131 25.78 31.18 5.81
CA PHE A 131 26.24 30.14 6.72
C PHE A 131 27.33 30.63 7.67
N LYS A 132 28.30 31.40 7.18
CA LYS A 132 29.40 31.94 8.00
C LYS A 132 28.87 32.85 9.13
N ARG A 133 27.87 33.68 8.84
CA ARG A 133 27.21 34.55 9.82
C ARG A 133 26.33 33.73 10.78
N GLY A 134 25.49 32.82 10.27
CA GLY A 134 24.64 31.92 11.06
C GLY A 134 25.42 30.98 11.98
N ASN A 135 26.58 30.50 11.55
CA ASN A 135 27.50 29.73 12.39
C ASN A 135 28.05 30.59 13.53
N ALA A 136 28.52 31.81 13.25
CA ALA A 136 29.03 32.72 14.27
C ALA A 136 27.95 33.11 15.30
N ASN A 137 26.75 33.44 14.84
CA ASN A 137 25.66 33.98 15.66
C ASN A 137 24.83 32.88 16.32
N GLY A 138 24.19 32.01 15.53
CA GLY A 138 23.30 30.94 16.01
C GLY A 138 24.06 29.76 16.61
N LEU A 139 25.13 29.29 15.95
CA LEU A 139 25.91 28.11 16.37
C LEU A 139 27.16 28.46 17.21
N LYS A 140 27.33 29.73 17.60
CA LYS A 140 28.39 30.24 18.49
C LYS A 140 29.82 30.00 17.96
N GLY A 141 29.99 29.95 16.64
CA GLY A 141 31.26 29.76 15.96
C GLY A 141 31.78 28.32 15.99
N TYR A 142 30.89 27.33 16.01
CA TYR A 142 31.29 25.91 16.04
C TYR A 142 32.16 25.54 14.83
N LYS A 143 33.18 24.72 15.06
CA LYS A 143 34.11 24.26 14.01
C LYS A 143 33.76 22.83 13.57
N PHE A 144 32.99 22.74 12.49
CA PHE A 144 32.76 21.51 11.74
C PHE A 144 34.06 21.01 11.06
N ASP A 145 34.10 19.71 10.74
CA ASP A 145 35.22 19.09 10.03
C ASP A 145 35.25 19.48 8.55
N ALA A 146 34.07 19.54 7.92
CA ALA A 146 33.85 20.09 6.58
C ALA A 146 32.48 20.77 6.49
N VAL A 147 32.33 21.65 5.50
CA VAL A 147 31.08 22.38 5.21
C VAL A 147 30.87 22.37 3.72
N TYR A 148 29.73 21.84 3.29
CA TYR A 148 29.27 21.86 1.90
C TYR A 148 27.91 22.55 1.85
N THR A 149 27.80 23.61 1.04
CA THR A 149 26.59 24.42 0.89
C THR A 149 25.98 24.24 -0.50
N ALA A 150 24.71 24.59 -0.69
CA ALA A 150 24.08 24.58 -2.03
C ALA A 150 24.87 25.42 -3.06
N GLN A 151 25.59 26.47 -2.62
CA GLN A 151 26.50 27.27 -3.44
C GLN A 151 27.74 26.48 -3.91
N ASP A 152 28.25 25.51 -3.12
CA ASP A 152 29.37 24.64 -3.53
C ASP A 152 28.92 23.55 -4.52
N VAL A 153 27.71 23.03 -4.31
CA VAL A 153 27.15 21.92 -5.10
C VAL A 153 26.57 22.42 -6.44
N GLY A 154 26.04 23.65 -6.47
CA GLY A 154 25.26 24.16 -7.61
C GLY A 154 23.86 23.55 -7.69
N SER A 155 23.26 23.25 -6.52
CA SER A 155 21.88 22.73 -6.40
C SER A 155 21.37 22.74 -4.97
N TYR A 156 20.07 22.97 -4.80
CA TYR A 156 19.37 22.84 -3.52
C TYR A 156 18.84 21.42 -3.31
N LYS A 157 18.90 20.90 -2.07
CA LYS A 157 18.20 19.65 -1.69
C LYS A 157 16.69 19.87 -1.90
N PRO A 158 15.93 18.88 -2.40
CA PRO A 158 16.21 17.44 -2.40
C PRO A 158 17.04 16.90 -3.58
N ASP A 159 17.65 17.74 -4.43
CA ASP A 159 18.52 17.26 -5.52
C ASP A 159 19.67 16.39 -4.98
N LEU A 160 19.74 15.14 -5.46
CA LEU A 160 20.67 14.12 -4.99
C LEU A 160 22.14 14.50 -5.23
N ARG A 161 22.43 15.44 -6.14
CA ARG A 161 23.78 15.99 -6.36
C ARG A 161 24.42 16.49 -5.06
N ASN A 162 23.63 16.98 -4.11
CA ASN A 162 24.08 17.35 -2.76
C ASN A 162 24.73 16.19 -2.02
N PHE A 163 24.07 15.03 -2.03
CA PHE A 163 24.52 13.81 -1.36
C PHE A 163 25.68 13.17 -2.12
N GLU A 164 25.66 13.18 -3.46
CA GLU A 164 26.78 12.72 -4.29
C GLU A 164 28.05 13.55 -4.04
N TYR A 165 27.91 14.89 -4.00
CA TYR A 165 29.00 15.82 -3.71
C TYR A 165 29.57 15.57 -2.31
N MET A 166 28.73 15.49 -1.28
CA MET A 166 29.17 15.23 0.09
C MET A 166 29.84 13.86 0.21
N LEU A 167 29.23 12.79 -0.29
CA LEU A 167 29.78 11.43 -0.22
C LEU A 167 31.13 11.29 -0.95
N LYS A 168 31.31 12.00 -2.06
CA LYS A 168 32.61 12.08 -2.74
C LYS A 168 33.66 12.74 -1.84
N HIS A 169 33.37 13.94 -1.34
CA HIS A 169 34.35 14.72 -0.60
C HIS A 169 34.68 14.13 0.78
N VAL A 170 33.72 13.60 1.55
CA VAL A 170 34.04 12.93 2.83
C VAL A 170 34.86 11.65 2.65
N LYS A 171 34.77 11.00 1.49
CA LYS A 171 35.62 9.86 1.12
C LYS A 171 37.03 10.31 0.74
N GLU A 172 37.17 11.39 -0.03
CA GLU A 172 38.45 11.96 -0.45
C GLU A 172 39.20 12.64 0.72
N GLU A 173 38.50 13.34 1.62
CA GLU A 173 39.08 14.09 2.75
C GLU A 173 39.28 13.24 4.02
N PHE A 174 38.33 12.36 4.35
CA PHE A 174 38.31 11.63 5.63
C PHE A 174 38.43 10.11 5.50
N GLY A 175 38.39 9.56 4.29
CA GLY A 175 38.40 8.11 4.07
C GLY A 175 37.16 7.39 4.61
N VAL A 176 36.05 8.11 4.79
CA VAL A 176 34.78 7.57 5.30
C VAL A 176 33.99 7.00 4.13
N GLU A 177 33.57 5.74 4.22
CA GLU A 177 32.74 5.12 3.19
C GLU A 177 31.25 5.43 3.38
N LYS A 178 30.48 5.39 2.28
CA LYS A 178 29.05 5.75 2.23
C LYS A 178 28.16 5.10 3.30
N HIS A 179 28.48 3.88 3.73
CA HIS A 179 27.72 3.15 4.74
C HIS A 179 28.08 3.53 6.19
N GLU A 180 29.13 4.32 6.38
CA GLU A 180 29.66 4.82 7.65
C GLU A 180 29.24 6.27 7.93
N VAL A 181 28.42 6.85 7.04
CA VAL A 181 27.79 8.18 7.16
C VAL A 181 26.34 8.04 7.63
N LEU A 182 25.93 8.89 8.57
CA LEU A 182 24.58 8.98 9.10
C LEU A 182 24.00 10.38 8.85
N GLN A 183 22.99 10.50 7.99
CA GLN A 183 22.33 11.79 7.74
C GLN A 183 21.52 12.21 8.97
N THR A 184 21.83 13.35 9.56
CA THR A 184 21.29 13.81 10.84
C THR A 184 20.61 15.16 10.64
N ALA A 185 19.29 15.15 10.47
CA ALA A 185 18.52 16.30 10.01
C ALA A 185 17.13 16.38 10.68
N GLN A 186 16.40 17.47 10.44
CA GLN A 186 14.97 17.58 10.76
C GLN A 186 14.07 17.38 9.53
N SER A 187 14.50 17.85 8.35
CA SER A 187 13.65 17.88 7.15
C SER A 187 13.47 16.48 6.53
N GLN A 188 12.27 15.95 6.61
CA GLN A 188 11.88 14.72 5.91
C GLN A 188 11.92 14.89 4.40
N TYR A 189 11.57 16.08 3.90
CA TYR A 189 11.57 16.40 2.47
C TYR A 189 12.98 16.64 1.91
N HIS A 190 13.81 17.47 2.55
CA HIS A 190 15.14 17.83 2.03
C HIS A 190 16.21 16.76 2.31
N ASP A 191 16.10 15.99 3.39
CA ASP A 191 17.21 15.16 3.87
C ASP A 191 16.88 13.68 4.00
N HIS A 192 15.81 13.31 4.71
CA HIS A 192 15.61 11.90 5.03
C HIS A 192 15.16 11.05 3.83
N HIS A 193 14.26 11.56 2.99
CA HIS A 193 13.89 10.89 1.74
C HIS A 193 15.09 10.82 0.77
N PRO A 194 15.77 11.93 0.40
CA PRO A 194 16.99 11.89 -0.41
C PRO A 194 18.10 10.99 0.13
N ALA A 195 18.32 10.95 1.45
CA ALA A 195 19.30 10.03 2.06
C ALA A 195 18.90 8.56 1.87
N LYS A 196 17.62 8.22 2.00
CA LYS A 196 17.08 6.87 1.74
C LYS A 196 17.16 6.49 0.25
N ASP A 197 16.88 7.42 -0.65
CA ASP A 197 17.00 7.21 -2.09
C ASP A 197 18.47 6.99 -2.49
N MET A 198 19.38 7.68 -1.79
CA MET A 198 20.81 7.42 -1.80
C MET A 198 21.22 6.15 -1.03
N GLY A 199 20.31 5.40 -0.40
CA GLY A 199 20.63 4.17 0.35
C GLY A 199 21.49 4.39 1.61
N MET A 200 21.49 5.60 2.15
CA MET A 200 22.10 5.95 3.43
C MET A 200 21.11 5.74 4.59
N LYS A 201 21.64 5.58 5.80
CA LYS A 201 20.83 5.58 7.03
C LYS A 201 20.72 7.01 7.57
N SER A 202 19.69 7.28 8.37
CA SER A 202 19.46 8.62 8.91
C SER A 202 18.94 8.64 10.35
N SER A 203 19.24 9.72 11.05
CA SER A 203 18.83 10.03 12.42
C SER A 203 17.98 11.30 12.39
N TRP A 204 16.68 11.17 12.65
CA TRP A 204 15.73 12.28 12.59
C TRP A 204 15.68 13.03 13.91
N ILE A 205 16.07 14.31 13.88
CA ILE A 205 15.96 15.25 14.98
C ILE A 205 14.64 16.00 14.80
N TYR A 206 13.58 15.48 15.41
CA TYR A 206 12.20 15.80 15.04
C TYR A 206 11.78 17.24 15.33
N ARG A 207 12.33 17.87 16.38
CA ARG A 207 11.95 19.20 16.87
C ARG A 207 10.43 19.32 17.13
N PRO A 208 9.91 18.79 18.26
CA PRO A 208 8.51 18.93 18.63
C PRO A 208 8.02 20.38 18.55
N GLY A 209 6.98 20.60 17.75
CA GLY A 209 6.42 21.93 17.49
C GLY A 209 6.87 22.59 16.17
N ALA A 210 7.84 22.02 15.45
CA ALA A 210 8.16 22.44 14.08
C ALA A 210 6.94 22.23 13.16
N VAL A 211 6.57 23.29 12.44
CA VAL A 211 5.43 23.30 11.52
C VAL A 211 5.83 22.68 10.18
N MET A 212 7.07 22.91 9.75
CA MET A 212 7.59 22.58 8.43
C MET A 212 8.64 21.45 8.47
N GLY A 213 9.11 21.01 7.31
CA GLY A 213 10.09 19.93 7.15
C GLY A 213 9.55 18.51 7.43
N ASN A 214 8.56 18.38 8.30
CA ASN A 214 7.87 17.13 8.62
C ASN A 214 7.05 16.60 7.42
N ARG A 215 6.94 15.27 7.32
CA ARG A 215 6.09 14.56 6.33
C ARG A 215 5.29 13.47 7.02
N ASP A 216 4.12 13.14 6.45
CA ASP A 216 3.25 12.06 6.91
C ASP A 216 3.85 10.66 6.68
N ASP A 217 4.80 10.52 5.76
CA ASP A 217 5.58 9.30 5.47
C ASP A 217 7.04 9.42 5.97
N PRO A 218 7.29 9.48 7.30
CA PRO A 218 8.60 9.77 7.84
C PRO A 218 9.59 8.61 7.63
N VAL A 219 10.75 8.96 7.11
CA VAL A 219 11.89 8.09 6.87
C VAL A 219 12.94 8.35 7.94
N TYR A 220 13.35 7.31 8.67
CA TYR A 220 14.48 7.36 9.58
C TYR A 220 14.96 5.96 9.98
N THR A 221 16.18 5.88 10.50
CA THR A 221 16.70 4.69 11.20
C THR A 221 16.69 4.89 12.72
N TRP A 222 16.89 6.13 13.18
CA TRP A 222 16.66 6.56 14.57
C TRP A 222 15.83 7.84 14.60
N LYS A 223 15.03 8.05 15.66
CA LYS A 223 14.35 9.31 15.93
C LYS A 223 14.73 9.79 17.33
N PHE A 224 15.01 11.08 17.44
CA PHE A 224 15.20 11.82 18.69
C PHE A 224 14.43 13.13 18.58
N ASP A 225 13.91 13.67 19.69
CA ASP A 225 13.20 14.94 19.66
C ASP A 225 14.18 16.14 19.72
N THR A 226 15.39 15.92 20.28
CA THR A 226 16.52 16.86 20.30
C THR A 226 17.85 16.21 19.89
N LEU A 227 18.86 17.01 19.54
CA LEU A 227 20.21 16.50 19.25
C LEU A 227 20.95 16.10 20.55
N ALA A 228 20.56 16.66 21.69
CA ALA A 228 21.06 16.23 23.00
C ALA A 228 20.66 14.79 23.34
N GLU A 229 19.41 14.37 23.05
CA GLU A 229 18.99 12.97 23.22
C GLU A 229 19.77 12.02 22.32
N MET A 230 20.09 12.43 21.08
CA MET A 230 20.98 11.66 20.21
C MET A 230 22.38 11.52 20.84
N ALA A 231 22.92 12.59 21.42
CA ALA A 231 24.20 12.55 22.13
C ALA A 231 24.16 11.64 23.38
N ASP A 232 23.06 11.63 24.14
CA ASP A 232 22.84 10.71 25.26
C ASP A 232 22.82 9.24 24.80
N ALA A 233 22.12 8.95 23.70
CA ALA A 233 22.03 7.61 23.12
C ALA A 233 23.40 7.12 22.61
N VAL A 234 24.17 8.00 21.94
CA VAL A 234 25.53 7.73 21.46
C VAL A 234 26.47 7.46 22.64
N GLU A 235 26.54 8.35 23.63
CA GLU A 235 27.41 8.17 24.81
C GLU A 235 27.07 6.90 25.59
N LYS A 236 25.77 6.52 25.66
CA LYS A 236 25.32 5.27 26.26
C LYS A 236 25.74 4.04 25.45
N GLU A 237 25.63 4.07 24.12
CA GLU A 237 25.95 2.91 23.25
C GLU A 237 27.47 2.65 23.17
N PHE A 238 28.28 3.70 23.07
CA PHE A 238 29.74 3.60 23.16
C PHE A 238 30.20 3.30 24.60
N GLY A 239 29.52 3.83 25.62
CA GLY A 239 29.80 3.52 27.03
C GLY A 239 29.54 2.05 27.41
N ALA A 240 28.52 1.43 26.80
CA ALA A 240 28.23 0.00 26.96
C ALA A 240 29.30 -0.91 26.33
N GLN A 241 30.11 -0.40 25.39
CA GLN A 241 31.26 -1.11 24.79
C GLN A 241 32.54 -0.89 25.63
N GLY A 242 32.41 -1.09 26.95
CA GLY A 242 33.41 -0.75 27.95
C GLY A 242 34.85 -1.16 27.59
N LYS A 243 35.77 -0.19 27.75
CA LYS A 243 37.18 -0.23 27.32
C LYS A 243 37.89 -1.55 27.67
N PRO A 244 38.81 -2.05 26.80
CA PRO A 244 39.66 -3.19 27.14
C PRO A 244 40.65 -2.81 28.25
N GLY A 245 40.36 -3.28 29.47
CA GLY A 245 41.29 -3.24 30.60
C GLY A 245 40.82 -2.40 31.77
N ASP A 246 40.04 -3.01 32.66
CA ASP A 246 40.27 -2.85 34.10
C ASP A 246 40.00 -4.19 34.81
N GLY A 247 41.08 -4.88 35.15
CA GLY A 247 41.04 -6.31 35.51
C GLY A 247 42.30 -6.81 36.23
N PHE A 248 42.99 -5.91 36.95
CA PHE A 248 44.20 -6.24 37.69
C PHE A 248 44.28 -5.53 39.05
N ALA A 249 43.44 -5.97 40.00
CA ALA A 249 43.73 -5.76 41.41
C ALA A 249 44.91 -6.65 41.84
N LEU A 250 45.81 -6.13 42.68
CA LEU A 250 47.03 -6.83 43.07
C LEU A 250 46.74 -8.13 43.83
N PHE A 251 47.43 -9.24 43.51
CA PHE A 251 48.55 -9.75 44.33
C PHE A 251 49.29 -10.96 43.70
N LYS A 252 50.64 -10.90 43.81
CA LYS A 252 51.65 -11.99 43.76
C LYS A 252 51.26 -13.40 43.26
N CYS A 253 51.97 -13.90 42.23
CA CYS A 253 52.88 -15.04 42.45
C CYS A 253 54.03 -15.17 41.42
N ARG A 254 54.89 -16.18 41.61
CA ARG A 254 56.25 -16.34 41.04
C ARG A 254 56.32 -17.13 39.71
N LYS A 255 57.12 -16.60 38.78
CA LYS A 255 58.24 -17.23 38.02
C LYS A 255 58.10 -18.63 37.35
N ASN A 256 58.78 -18.70 36.19
CA ASN A 256 59.42 -19.87 35.54
C ASN A 256 58.52 -20.83 34.74
N GLY A 257 58.47 -20.60 33.42
CA GLY A 257 57.90 -21.53 32.44
C GLY A 257 58.84 -22.63 31.91
N HIS A 258 58.43 -23.22 30.78
CA HIS A 258 59.20 -24.12 29.93
C HIS A 258 58.78 -23.96 28.45
N THR A 259 59.66 -24.39 27.53
CA THR A 259 59.50 -24.32 26.06
C THR A 259 59.49 -25.73 25.42
N PRO A 260 59.06 -25.89 24.14
CA PRO A 260 58.46 -27.14 23.65
C PRO A 260 59.23 -27.88 22.54
N PRO A 261 58.73 -29.06 22.09
CA PRO A 261 58.79 -29.56 20.71
C PRO A 261 57.43 -29.35 19.99
N ARG A 262 57.32 -28.88 18.72
CA ARG A 262 57.67 -29.53 17.43
C ARG A 262 56.85 -30.83 17.20
N MET A 263 56.13 -31.08 16.10
CA MET A 263 56.24 -30.75 14.65
C MET A 263 54.83 -30.78 13.98
N ILE A 264 54.52 -30.41 12.72
CA ILE A 264 55.24 -29.73 11.60
C ILE A 264 54.21 -28.98 10.73
N LEU A 265 54.66 -27.96 9.97
CA LEU A 265 53.89 -27.33 8.88
C LEU A 265 54.83 -27.07 7.68
N ARG A 266 54.34 -27.28 6.44
CA ARG A 266 54.97 -26.94 5.14
C ARG A 266 53.89 -27.05 4.06
N PHE A 267 53.84 -26.24 2.99
CA PHE A 267 54.77 -25.23 2.47
C PHE A 267 54.03 -23.96 1.99
N GLN A 268 54.76 -22.88 1.73
CA GLN A 268 54.28 -21.64 1.08
C GLN A 268 55.46 -20.90 0.40
N ARG A 269 55.18 -19.82 -0.34
CA ARG A 269 56.11 -18.84 -0.99
C ARG A 269 56.74 -19.34 -2.32
N ILE A 270 57.33 -18.49 -3.18
CA ILE A 270 57.86 -17.11 -3.00
C ILE A 270 57.70 -16.28 -4.30
N PHE A 271 57.35 -14.97 -4.22
CA PHE A 271 58.13 -13.80 -4.68
C PHE A 271 57.33 -12.46 -4.70
N LEU A 272 58.03 -11.34 -4.91
CA LEU A 272 57.59 -9.96 -4.65
C LEU A 272 58.16 -8.97 -5.70
N ARG A 273 57.30 -8.14 -6.31
CA ARG A 273 57.51 -6.73 -6.79
C ARG A 273 58.72 -6.41 -7.72
N PRO A 274 58.78 -5.20 -8.30
CA PRO A 274 57.76 -4.42 -9.03
C PRO A 274 58.27 -3.99 -10.43
N ASP A 275 57.47 -3.24 -11.23
CA ASP A 275 57.83 -1.91 -11.78
C ASP A 275 56.79 -1.38 -12.80
N THR A 276 57.03 -0.18 -13.33
CA THR A 276 56.09 0.76 -13.98
C THR A 276 55.83 0.54 -15.48
N MET A 277 54.71 1.09 -16.00
CA MET A 277 54.70 2.13 -17.05
C MET A 277 53.27 2.65 -17.37
N ASP A 278 53.20 3.84 -17.95
CA ASP A 278 51.97 4.64 -18.16
C ASP A 278 51.10 4.25 -19.36
N LEU A 279 49.85 4.77 -19.36
CA LEU A 279 48.94 4.81 -20.51
C LEU A 279 48.89 6.21 -21.13
N ALA A 280 49.01 6.29 -22.45
CA ALA A 280 48.77 7.51 -23.23
C ALA A 280 48.09 7.18 -24.57
N ALA A 281 47.36 8.15 -25.12
CA ALA A 281 46.65 8.11 -26.41
C ALA A 281 46.90 9.46 -27.14
N PRO A 282 46.21 9.85 -28.25
CA PRO A 282 45.38 9.11 -29.22
C PRO A 282 45.74 9.45 -30.71
N GLN A 283 44.84 9.16 -31.66
CA GLN A 283 44.48 9.94 -32.89
C GLN A 283 44.83 9.48 -34.35
N ILE A 284 43.74 9.17 -35.12
CA ILE A 284 43.26 9.86 -36.36
C ILE A 284 43.68 9.46 -37.83
N THR A 285 42.62 9.18 -38.64
CA THR A 285 42.39 9.33 -40.12
C THR A 285 42.80 8.33 -41.25
N ARG A 286 41.75 7.98 -42.04
CA ARG A 286 41.56 8.05 -43.53
C ARG A 286 41.90 6.90 -44.53
N VAL A 287 40.81 6.21 -44.95
CA VAL A 287 40.16 6.23 -46.30
C VAL A 287 40.84 5.59 -47.55
N SER A 288 39.99 4.88 -48.34
CA SER A 288 40.15 4.39 -49.74
C SER A 288 41.10 3.18 -49.98
N SER A 289 40.93 2.29 -50.99
CA SER A 289 39.83 1.90 -51.94
C SER A 289 40.41 0.80 -52.90
N TYR A 290 39.72 -0.25 -53.39
CA TYR A 290 38.77 -0.32 -54.53
C TYR A 290 38.35 -1.81 -54.80
N ILE A 291 37.21 -2.01 -55.49
CA ILE A 291 36.66 -3.16 -56.32
C ILE A 291 37.58 -4.41 -56.54
N GLU A 292 37.15 -5.69 -56.45
CA GLU A 292 36.39 -6.47 -57.48
C GLU A 292 35.67 -7.77 -56.97
N SER A 293 35.23 -8.70 -57.85
CA SER A 293 33.80 -9.10 -57.86
C SER A 293 33.32 -10.51 -58.37
N ILE A 294 32.31 -11.10 -57.68
CA ILE A 294 31.22 -12.07 -58.10
C ILE A 294 31.56 -13.53 -58.61
N PRO A 295 30.60 -14.52 -58.80
CA PRO A 295 30.74 -15.91 -58.25
C PRO A 295 30.53 -17.18 -59.19
N PRO A 296 29.51 -18.08 -59.05
CA PRO A 296 29.57 -19.42 -58.40
C PRO A 296 29.18 -20.66 -59.27
N GLN A 297 29.22 -21.89 -58.69
CA GLN A 297 28.45 -23.11 -59.06
C GLN A 297 28.68 -24.30 -58.05
N SER A 298 28.04 -25.49 -58.15
CA SER A 298 26.64 -25.87 -57.84
C SER A 298 26.49 -27.43 -57.72
N LEU A 299 25.30 -27.97 -57.37
CA LEU A 299 24.84 -29.41 -57.29
C LEU A 299 24.87 -30.09 -55.89
N ARG A 300 24.10 -31.17 -55.56
CA ARG A 300 22.62 -31.48 -55.59
C ARG A 300 22.36 -32.96 -55.17
N TYR A 301 21.69 -33.23 -54.03
CA TYR A 301 20.73 -34.34 -53.67
C TYR A 301 21.03 -35.84 -54.04
N PRO A 302 20.23 -36.89 -53.64
CA PRO A 302 18.95 -36.97 -52.89
C PRO A 302 18.87 -37.96 -51.68
N LEU A 303 17.66 -38.12 -51.12
CA LEU A 303 17.23 -39.10 -50.08
C LEU A 303 16.61 -40.40 -50.70
N PRO A 304 16.32 -41.45 -49.90
CA PRO A 304 14.90 -41.86 -49.67
C PRO A 304 14.57 -42.40 -48.24
N VAL A 305 13.38 -43.00 -48.05
CA VAL A 305 12.67 -43.23 -46.76
C VAL A 305 12.13 -44.68 -46.60
N ALA A 306 12.07 -45.25 -45.38
CA ALA A 306 11.25 -46.44 -45.02
C ALA A 306 10.93 -46.57 -43.49
N ARG A 307 10.10 -47.55 -43.08
CA ARG A 307 9.51 -47.75 -41.72
C ARG A 307 9.66 -49.21 -41.19
N PHE A 308 9.21 -49.43 -39.92
CA PHE A 308 8.98 -50.72 -39.19
C PHE A 308 10.24 -51.42 -38.63
N GLY A 309 10.19 -52.22 -37.54
CA GLY A 309 9.10 -52.65 -36.63
C GLY A 309 9.64 -53.37 -35.36
N ILE A 310 8.78 -53.80 -34.42
CA ILE A 310 9.13 -54.19 -33.01
C ILE A 310 8.29 -55.43 -32.58
N PRO A 311 8.86 -56.54 -32.01
CA PRO A 311 8.74 -56.83 -30.55
C PRO A 311 9.76 -57.81 -29.89
N GLY A 312 9.79 -57.84 -28.54
CA GLY A 312 10.10 -59.05 -27.71
C GLY A 312 11.34 -59.03 -26.79
N TYR A 313 11.39 -59.69 -25.63
CA TYR A 313 10.36 -60.47 -24.88
C TYR A 313 10.76 -60.71 -23.39
N MET A 314 9.81 -60.62 -22.43
CA MET A 314 9.64 -61.20 -21.05
C MET A 314 10.85 -61.45 -20.07
N ALA A 315 10.83 -61.15 -18.75
CA ALA A 315 9.99 -61.54 -17.55
C ALA A 315 10.66 -62.67 -16.69
N ASP A 316 10.40 -62.96 -15.40
CA ASP A 316 9.17 -62.85 -14.55
C ASP A 316 9.44 -62.85 -12.98
N ARG A 317 8.55 -62.17 -12.21
CA ARG A 317 7.90 -62.50 -10.88
C ARG A 317 8.62 -62.94 -9.55
N LEU A 318 8.33 -62.18 -8.45
CA LEU A 318 7.60 -62.48 -7.15
C LEU A 318 7.88 -63.77 -6.31
N PRO A 319 7.43 -63.93 -5.01
CA PRO A 319 6.62 -63.07 -4.10
C PRO A 319 7.19 -62.87 -2.64
N ALA A 320 6.37 -62.37 -1.69
CA ALA A 320 6.62 -62.26 -0.23
C ALA A 320 5.81 -63.33 0.59
N PRO A 321 5.94 -63.52 1.95
CA PRO A 321 5.40 -62.57 2.97
C PRO A 321 6.02 -62.56 4.42
N SER A 322 5.73 -61.51 5.23
CA SER A 322 5.57 -61.51 6.73
C SER A 322 6.81 -61.80 7.64
N THR A 323 6.86 -61.65 8.99
CA THR A 323 5.88 -61.24 10.06
C THR A 323 6.56 -60.65 11.35
N ALA A 324 5.81 -59.87 12.14
CA ALA A 324 5.79 -59.71 13.63
C ALA A 324 7.04 -59.43 14.54
N ALA A 325 6.99 -58.24 15.19
CA ALA A 325 7.22 -57.91 16.62
C ALA A 325 8.50 -58.31 17.41
N THR A 326 9.22 -57.32 17.96
CA THR A 326 9.32 -57.00 19.43
C THR A 326 10.00 -55.63 19.67
N ALA A 327 9.78 -55.06 20.87
CA ALA A 327 10.47 -53.92 21.50
C ALA A 327 10.77 -54.34 22.99
N PRO A 328 11.43 -53.58 23.90
CA PRO A 328 11.75 -52.13 23.95
C PRO A 328 13.22 -51.85 23.52
N GLU A 329 14.08 -50.91 23.99
CA GLU A 329 14.19 -49.99 25.16
C GLU A 329 14.87 -48.64 24.78
N ASP A 330 14.88 -47.67 25.71
CA ASP A 330 15.33 -46.28 25.53
C ASP A 330 16.87 -46.07 25.55
N GLU A 331 17.36 -45.09 24.77
CA GLU A 331 18.16 -43.99 25.34
C GLU A 331 18.18 -42.77 24.39
N GLY A 332 17.97 -41.56 24.94
CA GLY A 332 17.68 -40.35 24.16
C GLY A 332 18.89 -39.47 23.85
N THR A 333 19.04 -39.03 22.59
CA THR A 333 19.89 -37.88 22.21
C THR A 333 19.22 -37.03 21.11
N MET A 334 19.10 -35.72 21.33
CA MET A 334 18.59 -34.78 20.32
C MET A 334 19.59 -34.67 19.15
N LYS A 335 19.15 -35.00 17.93
CA LYS A 335 19.94 -34.76 16.72
C LYS A 335 19.74 -33.32 16.25
N ALA A 336 20.81 -32.53 16.25
CA ALA A 336 20.80 -31.20 15.66
C ALA A 336 20.52 -31.27 14.15
N THR A 337 19.65 -30.40 13.65
CA THR A 337 19.28 -30.29 12.24
C THR A 337 20.42 -29.67 11.43
N HIS A 338 21.18 -30.51 10.73
CA HIS A 338 22.26 -30.06 9.85
C HIS A 338 21.71 -29.39 8.57
N PHE A 339 21.65 -28.06 8.57
CA PHE A 339 21.42 -27.28 7.35
C PHE A 339 22.49 -27.61 6.29
N SER A 340 22.05 -27.94 5.07
CA SER A 340 22.98 -28.30 4.00
C SER A 340 23.74 -27.07 3.47
N SER A 341 24.96 -27.27 2.95
CA SER A 341 25.70 -26.18 2.30
C SER A 341 25.05 -25.68 1.00
N ARG A 342 24.05 -26.40 0.46
CA ARG A 342 23.17 -25.93 -0.62
C ARG A 342 22.12 -24.96 -0.09
N TRP A 343 21.54 -25.18 1.08
CA TRP A 343 20.60 -24.27 1.74
C TRP A 343 21.26 -22.91 2.01
N LEU A 344 22.43 -22.90 2.66
CA LEU A 344 23.13 -21.64 2.96
C LEU A 344 23.52 -20.87 1.70
N LYS A 345 23.98 -21.56 0.65
CA LYS A 345 24.29 -20.94 -0.65
C LYS A 345 23.06 -20.46 -1.40
N ARG A 346 21.90 -21.14 -1.29
CA ARG A 346 20.64 -20.67 -1.85
C ARG A 346 20.10 -19.45 -1.11
N ARG A 347 20.00 -19.46 0.23
CA ARG A 347 19.59 -18.24 0.96
C ARG A 347 20.56 -17.06 0.75
N LEU A 348 21.87 -17.29 0.60
CA LEU A 348 22.79 -16.21 0.17
C LEU A 348 22.54 -15.72 -1.27
N ALA A 349 22.22 -16.61 -2.20
CA ALA A 349 21.85 -16.21 -3.56
C ALA A 349 20.51 -15.47 -3.62
N ILE A 350 19.51 -15.93 -2.87
CA ILE A 350 18.19 -15.28 -2.71
C ILE A 350 18.37 -13.90 -2.07
N ILE A 351 19.16 -13.78 -1.00
CA ILE A 351 19.50 -12.49 -0.38
C ILE A 351 20.18 -11.54 -1.39
N MET A 352 21.09 -12.03 -2.24
CA MET A 352 21.70 -11.19 -3.29
C MET A 352 20.73 -10.84 -4.43
N ILE A 353 19.80 -11.73 -4.78
CA ILE A 353 18.74 -11.45 -5.77
C ILE A 353 17.77 -10.41 -5.20
N PHE A 354 17.30 -10.56 -3.96
CA PHE A 354 16.54 -9.54 -3.22
C PHE A 354 17.32 -8.22 -3.14
N SER A 355 18.62 -8.25 -2.85
CA SER A 355 19.46 -7.04 -2.82
C SER A 355 19.50 -6.30 -4.16
N GLY A 356 19.29 -7.00 -5.29
CA GLY A 356 19.17 -6.39 -6.61
C GLY A 356 17.73 -5.97 -6.97
N SER A 357 16.76 -6.86 -6.77
CA SER A 357 15.36 -6.63 -7.17
C SER A 357 14.62 -5.68 -6.24
N THR A 358 14.88 -5.72 -4.93
CA THR A 358 14.30 -4.77 -3.96
C THR A 358 14.85 -3.36 -4.16
N VAL A 359 16.11 -3.20 -4.60
CA VAL A 359 16.66 -1.89 -5.01
C VAL A 359 15.94 -1.33 -6.23
N LEU A 360 15.56 -2.17 -7.20
CA LEU A 360 14.76 -1.75 -8.36
C LEU A 360 13.28 -1.50 -8.00
N LEU A 361 12.67 -2.30 -7.12
CA LEU A 361 11.25 -2.17 -6.76
C LEU A 361 10.97 -1.04 -5.76
N PHE A 362 11.88 -0.72 -4.83
CA PHE A 362 11.75 0.50 -4.01
C PHE A 362 11.88 1.78 -4.83
N TRP A 363 12.60 1.74 -5.95
CA TRP A 363 12.66 2.84 -6.93
C TRP A 363 11.31 3.07 -7.64
N TYR A 364 10.43 2.07 -7.66
CA TYR A 364 9.18 2.12 -8.43
C TYR A 364 7.93 2.44 -7.60
N PHE A 365 7.85 1.95 -6.36
CA PHE A 365 6.62 2.05 -5.53
C PHE A 365 6.73 2.97 -4.30
N GLY A 366 7.69 3.89 -4.30
CA GLY A 366 7.86 4.87 -3.21
C GLY A 366 6.83 6.02 -3.17
N ALA A 367 5.99 6.17 -4.20
CA ALA A 367 5.01 7.25 -4.31
C ALA A 367 3.58 6.75 -4.03
N PHE A 368 2.79 7.55 -3.29
CA PHE A 368 1.40 7.29 -2.85
C PHE A 368 1.32 6.07 -1.90
N THR A 369 0.99 6.21 -0.60
CA THR A 369 -0.10 7.02 -0.01
C THR A 369 0.12 7.41 1.46
N TYR A 370 -0.37 8.61 1.82
CA TYR A 370 -0.89 9.09 3.12
C TYR A 370 -0.52 8.41 4.45
N ALA A 371 -0.24 9.26 5.44
CA ALA A 371 -0.69 9.04 6.81
C ALA A 371 -1.47 10.26 7.35
N ARG A 372 -2.11 10.08 8.50
CA ARG A 372 -2.40 11.14 9.48
C ARG A 372 -2.26 10.53 10.89
N PRO A 373 -2.06 11.33 11.95
CA PRO A 373 -1.28 10.90 13.09
C PRO A 373 -2.07 10.12 14.14
N HIS A 374 -1.37 9.18 14.80
CA HIS A 374 -1.74 8.68 16.13
C HIS A 374 -0.69 9.09 17.16
N HIS A 375 -1.14 9.68 18.26
CA HIS A 375 -0.30 9.93 19.44
C HIS A 375 -0.04 8.61 20.19
N PRO A 376 1.17 8.40 20.75
CA PRO A 376 1.45 7.24 21.59
C PRO A 376 0.78 7.37 22.97
N PRO A 377 0.30 6.26 23.57
CA PRO A 377 -0.31 6.29 24.90
C PRO A 377 0.73 6.46 26.01
N THR A 378 0.49 7.39 26.93
CA THR A 378 1.31 7.59 28.13
C THR A 378 0.98 6.55 29.21
N GLN A 379 2.00 5.94 29.82
CA GLN A 379 1.79 5.09 31.00
C GLN A 379 1.51 5.93 32.26
N PRO A 380 0.65 5.46 33.18
CA PRO A 380 0.27 6.23 34.36
C PRO A 380 1.38 6.28 35.41
N GLN A 381 1.63 7.47 35.98
CA GLN A 381 2.39 7.58 37.23
C GLN A 381 1.47 7.38 38.45
N PRO A 382 1.96 6.83 39.58
CA PRO A 382 1.13 6.59 40.75
C PRO A 382 1.01 7.83 41.64
N GLY A 383 -0.21 8.35 41.80
CA GLY A 383 -0.58 9.16 42.97
C GLY A 383 -0.69 10.69 42.78
N THR A 384 -1.72 11.14 42.06
CA THR A 384 -2.23 12.52 42.13
C THR A 384 -3.77 12.53 42.09
N PRO A 385 -4.46 13.58 42.62
CA PRO A 385 -5.92 13.58 42.76
C PRO A 385 -6.68 13.61 41.44
N GLN A 386 -7.92 13.13 41.45
CA GLN A 386 -8.82 13.05 40.29
C GLN A 386 -9.09 14.43 39.67
N GLN A 387 -8.86 14.55 38.35
CA GLN A 387 -9.48 15.60 37.52
C GLN A 387 -10.96 15.25 37.22
N PRO A 388 -11.78 16.23 36.81
CA PRO A 388 -13.16 15.99 36.38
C PRO A 388 -13.24 15.06 35.15
N SER A 389 -14.38 14.37 35.02
CA SER A 389 -14.64 13.40 33.95
C SER A 389 -14.62 14.01 32.54
N ASP A 390 -13.91 13.34 31.63
CA ASP A 390 -13.90 13.60 30.19
C ASP A 390 -15.29 13.32 29.56
N PRO A 391 -15.88 14.23 28.77
CA PRO A 391 -17.17 14.00 28.10
C PRO A 391 -17.16 12.94 26.99
N GLY A 392 -15.99 12.46 26.53
CA GLY A 392 -15.84 11.71 25.28
C GLY A 392 -15.94 10.17 25.34
N HIS A 393 -16.42 9.57 26.44
CA HIS A 393 -16.48 8.11 26.57
C HIS A 393 -17.70 7.48 25.87
N ASP A 394 -17.44 6.57 24.92
CA ASP A 394 -18.42 5.57 24.48
C ASP A 394 -18.80 4.72 25.71
N THR A 395 -20.04 4.84 26.20
CA THR A 395 -20.45 4.22 27.47
C THR A 395 -20.96 2.79 27.25
N PRO A 396 -20.43 1.78 27.99
CA PRO A 396 -20.99 0.44 27.99
C PRO A 396 -22.40 0.44 28.59
N ASP A 397 -23.42 0.41 27.73
CA ASP A 397 -24.81 0.33 28.15
C ASP A 397 -25.15 -1.13 28.47
N HIS A 398 -25.33 -1.43 29.76
CA HIS A 398 -25.69 -2.77 30.24
C HIS A 398 -27.06 -3.29 29.74
N SER A 399 -27.85 -2.49 29.01
CA SER A 399 -29.04 -2.94 28.30
C SER A 399 -28.76 -3.52 26.90
N LEU A 400 -27.59 -3.23 26.28
CA LEU A 400 -27.23 -3.66 24.93
C LEU A 400 -26.59 -5.05 24.85
N ILE A 401 -27.11 -6.01 25.62
CA ILE A 401 -26.71 -7.42 25.49
C ILE A 401 -27.61 -8.10 24.44
N VAL A 402 -27.02 -8.53 23.32
CA VAL A 402 -27.67 -9.43 22.37
C VAL A 402 -27.32 -10.88 22.75
N THR A 403 -28.27 -11.81 22.60
CA THR A 403 -28.05 -13.24 22.87
C THR A 403 -28.42 -14.04 21.64
N LEU A 404 -27.44 -14.74 21.08
CA LEU A 404 -27.57 -15.54 19.87
C LEU A 404 -27.90 -17.00 20.28
N PRO A 405 -29.09 -17.52 19.92
CA PRO A 405 -29.54 -18.84 20.36
C PRO A 405 -28.54 -19.95 20.02
N GLU A 406 -28.27 -20.81 21.01
CA GLU A 406 -27.31 -21.93 20.90
C GLU A 406 -25.84 -21.51 20.71
N TYR A 407 -25.49 -20.23 20.78
CA TYR A 407 -24.14 -19.73 20.55
C TYR A 407 -23.53 -18.93 21.71
N GLY A 408 -24.23 -17.91 22.25
CA GLY A 408 -23.74 -17.09 23.37
C GLY A 408 -24.23 -15.64 23.33
N SER A 409 -23.79 -14.81 24.27
CA SER A 409 -24.19 -13.39 24.36
C SER A 409 -23.05 -12.42 24.04
N PHE A 410 -23.38 -11.22 23.56
CA PHE A 410 -22.42 -10.15 23.25
C PHE A 410 -22.88 -8.81 23.83
N GLN A 411 -21.99 -8.12 24.55
CA GLN A 411 -22.21 -6.78 25.11
C GLN A 411 -21.84 -5.72 24.07
N GLY A 412 -22.83 -5.03 23.52
CA GLY A 412 -22.63 -3.92 22.58
C GLY A 412 -22.32 -2.59 23.25
N THR A 413 -22.19 -1.55 22.44
CA THR A 413 -21.95 -0.16 22.84
C THR A 413 -22.87 0.81 22.11
N LYS A 414 -22.99 2.05 22.62
CA LYS A 414 -23.61 3.17 21.91
C LYS A 414 -22.54 4.03 21.26
N MET A 415 -22.50 4.05 19.93
CA MET A 415 -21.66 4.98 19.18
C MET A 415 -22.34 6.35 19.10
N VAL A 416 -21.60 7.39 19.51
CA VAL A 416 -22.01 8.80 19.46
C VAL A 416 -21.12 9.65 18.55
N MET A 417 -20.13 9.02 17.89
CA MET A 417 -19.25 9.64 16.91
C MET A 417 -19.09 8.74 15.68
N ASP A 418 -18.65 9.35 14.59
CA ASP A 418 -18.17 8.64 13.40
C ASP A 418 -16.90 7.79 13.70
N LEU A 419 -16.60 6.86 12.81
CA LEU A 419 -15.49 5.90 12.93
C LEU A 419 -14.11 6.56 13.04
N LEU A 420 -13.96 7.75 12.46
CA LEU A 420 -12.72 8.55 12.49
C LEU A 420 -12.65 9.50 13.71
N LYS A 421 -13.71 9.59 14.52
CA LYS A 421 -13.91 10.56 15.60
C LYS A 421 -13.70 12.02 15.16
N THR A 422 -14.13 12.32 13.93
CA THR A 422 -14.16 13.65 13.30
C THR A 422 -15.51 14.36 13.44
N ALA A 423 -16.60 13.64 13.74
CA ALA A 423 -17.94 14.21 13.92
C ALA A 423 -18.73 13.51 15.03
N THR A 424 -19.61 14.26 15.70
CA THR A 424 -20.63 13.72 16.62
C THR A 424 -21.89 13.36 15.81
N LEU A 425 -22.44 12.18 16.04
CA LEU A 425 -23.70 11.73 15.43
C LEU A 425 -24.88 12.46 16.06
N SER A 426 -25.89 12.87 15.27
CA SER A 426 -27.06 13.58 15.80
C SER A 426 -28.01 12.67 16.59
N GLN A 427 -27.96 11.36 16.34
CA GLN A 427 -28.61 10.29 17.10
C GLN A 427 -27.60 9.17 17.40
N PRO A 428 -27.66 8.51 18.57
CA PRO A 428 -26.79 7.39 18.88
C PRO A 428 -27.12 6.14 18.03
N VAL A 429 -26.09 5.34 17.78
CA VAL A 429 -26.18 4.06 17.05
C VAL A 429 -25.82 2.92 18.01
N ASP A 430 -26.67 1.90 18.10
CA ASP A 430 -26.36 0.68 18.84
C ASP A 430 -25.45 -0.19 17.98
N ALA A 431 -24.32 -0.64 18.53
CA ALA A 431 -23.31 -1.39 17.81
C ALA A 431 -22.80 -2.62 18.59
N TRP A 432 -22.58 -3.72 17.86
CA TRP A 432 -21.86 -4.90 18.34
C TRP A 432 -20.69 -5.15 17.41
N LEU A 433 -19.48 -4.86 17.89
CA LEU A 433 -18.23 -4.93 17.15
C LEU A 433 -17.51 -6.26 17.45
N ASN A 434 -16.68 -6.73 16.52
CA ASN A 434 -15.86 -7.95 16.71
C ASN A 434 -16.66 -9.24 17.02
N VAL A 435 -17.88 -9.39 16.49
CA VAL A 435 -18.67 -10.62 16.64
C VAL A 435 -18.10 -11.72 15.75
N GLU A 436 -17.60 -12.79 16.34
CA GLU A 436 -17.09 -13.98 15.63
C GLU A 436 -18.21 -14.68 14.86
N TYR A 437 -18.06 -14.85 13.55
CA TYR A 437 -19.04 -15.56 12.71
C TYR A 437 -18.62 -17.00 12.34
N SER A 438 -17.41 -17.41 12.70
CA SER A 438 -16.84 -18.73 12.42
C SER A 438 -15.80 -19.15 13.47
N THR A 439 -15.36 -20.40 13.39
CA THR A 439 -14.04 -20.78 13.95
C THR A 439 -12.95 -19.90 13.34
N GLN A 440 -11.93 -19.59 14.13
CA GLN A 440 -10.83 -18.71 13.71
C GLN A 440 -9.73 -19.53 13.00
N PRO A 441 -9.21 -19.08 11.84
CA PRO A 441 -8.38 -19.89 10.94
C PRO A 441 -6.89 -19.92 11.35
N VAL A 442 -6.62 -20.25 12.62
CA VAL A 442 -5.28 -20.20 13.24
C VAL A 442 -4.67 -21.60 13.42
N GLY A 443 -3.33 -21.70 13.38
CA GLY A 443 -2.62 -22.97 13.60
C GLY A 443 -3.07 -24.08 12.63
N GLU A 444 -3.56 -25.21 13.14
CA GLU A 444 -4.13 -26.30 12.32
C GLU A 444 -5.36 -25.87 11.49
N GLY A 445 -6.01 -24.75 11.82
CA GLY A 445 -7.08 -24.12 11.03
C GLY A 445 -6.57 -23.23 9.88
N ARG A 446 -5.28 -22.89 9.85
CA ARG A 446 -4.68 -22.08 8.78
C ARG A 446 -4.76 -22.84 7.44
N PHE A 447 -4.99 -22.13 6.34
CA PHE A 447 -5.19 -22.70 5.01
C PHE A 447 -6.35 -23.72 4.88
N ARG A 448 -7.30 -23.76 5.84
CA ARG A 448 -8.49 -24.63 5.77
C ARG A 448 -9.80 -23.84 5.72
N PRO A 449 -10.90 -24.41 5.18
CA PRO A 449 -12.24 -23.87 5.36
C PRO A 449 -12.59 -23.78 6.85
N VAL A 450 -13.27 -22.69 7.24
CA VAL A 450 -13.78 -22.52 8.61
C VAL A 450 -15.18 -23.12 8.77
N THR A 451 -15.61 -23.24 10.02
CA THR A 451 -16.87 -23.86 10.45
C THR A 451 -17.66 -22.91 11.35
N TRP A 452 -18.86 -23.31 11.77
CA TRP A 452 -19.66 -22.57 12.77
C TRP A 452 -18.84 -22.24 14.02
N PRO A 453 -18.97 -21.02 14.58
CA PRO A 453 -18.20 -20.60 15.74
C PRO A 453 -18.59 -21.43 16.96
N VAL A 454 -17.63 -21.70 17.84
CA VAL A 454 -17.83 -22.59 18.99
C VAL A 454 -18.70 -21.88 20.04
N PRO A 455 -19.82 -22.48 20.47
CA PRO A 455 -20.66 -21.92 21.52
C PRO A 455 -19.91 -21.68 22.83
N PHE A 456 -20.28 -20.62 23.55
CA PHE A 456 -19.66 -20.21 24.80
C PHE A 456 -20.71 -19.77 25.83
N ASP A 457 -20.44 -20.03 27.10
CA ASP A 457 -21.27 -19.57 28.20
C ASP A 457 -21.00 -18.10 28.55
N GLY A 458 -22.06 -17.34 28.85
CA GLY A 458 -21.98 -15.94 29.27
C GLY A 458 -21.87 -14.94 28.12
N THR A 459 -21.22 -13.80 28.39
CA THR A 459 -21.22 -12.63 27.51
C THR A 459 -19.81 -12.23 27.11
N LYS A 460 -19.52 -12.20 25.80
CA LYS A 460 -18.30 -11.60 25.24
C LYS A 460 -18.44 -10.08 25.15
N ASP A 461 -17.31 -9.38 25.24
CA ASP A 461 -17.22 -7.94 24.95
C ASP A 461 -17.28 -7.72 23.43
N ALA A 462 -18.21 -6.87 23.00
CA ALA A 462 -18.39 -6.42 21.62
C ALA A 462 -18.45 -4.87 21.54
N THR A 463 -17.85 -4.18 22.51
CA THR A 463 -17.78 -2.70 22.55
C THR A 463 -16.69 -2.11 21.66
N SER A 464 -15.74 -2.94 21.18
CA SER A 464 -14.52 -2.50 20.52
C SER A 464 -14.25 -3.21 19.19
N ASN A 465 -13.69 -2.46 18.23
CA ASN A 465 -13.37 -2.94 16.89
C ASN A 465 -12.36 -4.10 16.86
N GLY A 466 -12.68 -5.13 16.08
CA GLY A 466 -11.80 -6.29 15.88
C GLY A 466 -10.51 -5.99 15.09
N PRO A 467 -9.52 -6.88 15.15
CA PRO A 467 -8.32 -6.79 14.31
C PRO A 467 -8.68 -6.96 12.83
N ALA A 468 -7.90 -6.33 11.95
CA ALA A 468 -7.95 -6.65 10.53
C ALA A 468 -7.33 -8.03 10.27
N CYS A 469 -7.70 -8.69 9.17
CA CYS A 469 -6.96 -9.86 8.71
C CYS A 469 -5.55 -9.47 8.26
N PHE A 470 -4.58 -10.36 8.48
CA PHE A 470 -3.20 -10.22 8.00
C PHE A 470 -3.14 -9.78 6.53
N GLN A 471 -2.36 -8.73 6.27
CA GLN A 471 -2.21 -8.12 4.95
C GLN A 471 -0.85 -7.43 4.72
N ASN A 472 -0.29 -6.78 5.75
CA ASN A 472 0.99 -6.06 5.63
C ASN A 472 1.63 -5.82 7.01
N MET A 473 2.87 -6.29 7.19
CA MET A 473 3.69 -6.10 8.39
C MET A 473 3.95 -4.61 8.72
N TYR A 474 3.78 -3.71 7.76
CA TYR A 474 3.95 -2.25 7.93
C TYR A 474 2.64 -1.48 8.12
N GLY A 475 1.49 -2.16 8.23
CA GLY A 475 0.19 -1.53 8.45
C GLY A 475 -0.02 -1.10 9.92
N SER A 476 -0.51 0.12 10.14
CA SER A 476 -0.93 0.61 11.47
C SER A 476 -2.25 0.01 11.97
N LEU A 477 -2.95 -0.75 11.13
CA LEU A 477 -4.07 -1.59 11.52
C LEU A 477 -3.55 -2.80 12.31
N GLY A 478 -4.01 -2.94 13.57
CA GLY A 478 -3.79 -4.15 14.35
C GLY A 478 -4.34 -5.37 13.60
N GLN A 479 -3.47 -6.35 13.35
CA GLN A 479 -3.75 -7.51 12.51
C GLN A 479 -3.74 -8.81 13.30
N SER A 480 -4.46 -9.82 12.80
CA SER A 480 -4.55 -11.16 13.40
C SER A 480 -4.90 -12.20 12.34
N GLU A 481 -4.57 -13.48 12.59
CA GLU A 481 -5.17 -14.62 11.85
C GLU A 481 -6.57 -14.93 12.40
N ALA A 482 -6.76 -14.74 13.71
CA ALA A 482 -8.08 -14.69 14.34
C ALA A 482 -8.70 -13.30 14.08
N CYS A 483 -9.23 -13.15 12.87
CA CYS A 483 -9.81 -11.92 12.34
C CYS A 483 -11.22 -12.11 11.75
N LEU A 484 -11.79 -13.31 11.76
CA LEU A 484 -13.07 -13.61 11.10
C LEU A 484 -14.24 -13.19 11.98
N THR A 485 -14.50 -11.89 11.97
CA THR A 485 -15.56 -11.22 12.73
C THR A 485 -16.36 -10.25 11.87
N ILE A 486 -17.58 -9.93 12.32
CA ILE A 486 -18.40 -8.84 11.79
C ILE A 486 -18.53 -7.72 12.84
N ASN A 487 -18.83 -6.51 12.36
CA ASN A 487 -19.42 -5.46 13.17
C ASN A 487 -20.88 -5.25 12.71
N VAL A 488 -21.81 -5.05 13.63
CA VAL A 488 -23.23 -4.78 13.36
C VAL A 488 -23.60 -3.42 13.95
N TYR A 489 -24.33 -2.60 13.18
CA TYR A 489 -24.76 -1.24 13.53
C TYR A 489 -26.27 -1.07 13.26
N ARG A 490 -27.01 -0.44 14.19
CA ARG A 490 -28.46 -0.13 14.05
C ARG A 490 -28.83 1.19 14.76
N PRO A 491 -29.94 1.87 14.38
CA PRO A 491 -30.38 3.07 15.10
C PRO A 491 -30.76 2.73 16.55
N SER A 492 -30.32 3.54 17.52
CA SER A 492 -30.72 3.39 18.92
C SER A 492 -32.24 3.48 19.10
N GLY A 493 -32.77 2.69 20.05
CA GLY A 493 -34.14 2.85 20.54
C GLY A 493 -35.25 2.29 19.65
N ILE A 494 -34.93 1.82 18.44
CA ILE A 494 -35.85 0.99 17.66
C ILE A 494 -35.92 -0.40 18.33
N PRO A 495 -37.11 -0.99 18.53
CA PRO A 495 -37.27 -2.33 19.11
C PRO A 495 -36.56 -3.46 18.33
N MET A 496 -36.22 -4.55 19.02
CA MET A 496 -35.57 -5.72 18.41
C MET A 496 -36.53 -6.60 17.57
N ASP A 497 -37.83 -6.53 17.81
CA ASP A 497 -38.87 -7.23 17.04
C ASP A 497 -39.26 -6.48 15.76
N GLN A 498 -39.13 -5.15 15.73
CA GLN A 498 -39.15 -4.35 14.50
C GLN A 498 -37.90 -4.66 13.66
N LYS A 499 -38.04 -5.57 12.69
CA LYS A 499 -36.93 -6.01 11.83
C LYS A 499 -36.58 -4.97 10.77
N LEU A 500 -35.28 -4.72 10.58
CA LEU A 500 -34.76 -3.67 9.69
C LEU A 500 -34.05 -4.22 8.43
N PRO A 501 -34.22 -3.59 7.26
CA PRO A 501 -33.41 -3.91 6.07
C PRO A 501 -31.92 -3.70 6.37
N SER A 502 -31.06 -4.53 5.80
CA SER A 502 -29.65 -4.62 6.23
C SER A 502 -28.68 -4.53 5.06
N LEU A 503 -27.73 -3.59 5.11
CA LEU A 503 -26.58 -3.49 4.21
C LEU A 503 -25.44 -4.36 4.73
N VAL A 504 -25.00 -5.38 3.98
CA VAL A 504 -23.84 -6.22 4.33
C VAL A 504 -22.68 -5.86 3.42
N PHE A 505 -21.64 -5.20 3.95
CA PHE A 505 -20.55 -4.63 3.16
C PHE A 505 -19.27 -5.47 3.20
N LEU A 506 -18.83 -5.89 2.01
CA LEU A 506 -17.54 -6.52 1.73
C LEU A 506 -16.53 -5.46 1.28
N HIS A 507 -15.40 -5.37 1.97
CA HIS A 507 -14.42 -4.31 1.73
C HIS A 507 -13.60 -4.47 0.44
N GLY A 508 -13.01 -3.37 -0.04
CA GLY A 508 -12.05 -3.37 -1.15
C GLY A 508 -10.65 -3.88 -0.73
N GLY A 509 -9.66 -3.69 -1.62
CA GLY A 509 -8.24 -3.99 -1.35
C GLY A 509 -7.62 -5.15 -2.14
N SER A 510 -8.03 -5.37 -3.39
CA SER A 510 -7.45 -6.37 -4.31
C SER A 510 -7.32 -7.81 -3.76
N PHE A 511 -8.15 -8.19 -2.79
CA PHE A 511 -8.07 -9.46 -2.02
C PHE A 511 -6.78 -9.65 -1.19
N VAL A 512 -5.94 -8.62 -1.06
CA VAL A 512 -4.67 -8.67 -0.31
C VAL A 512 -4.60 -7.69 0.86
N SER A 513 -5.48 -6.70 0.92
CA SER A 513 -5.58 -5.69 1.97
C SER A 513 -7.04 -5.28 2.21
N GLY A 514 -7.25 -4.36 3.16
CA GLY A 514 -8.57 -3.83 3.52
C GLY A 514 -9.05 -4.29 4.90
N SER A 515 -10.12 -3.67 5.40
CA SER A 515 -10.77 -4.07 6.66
C SER A 515 -12.20 -3.54 6.76
N HIS A 516 -12.92 -4.00 7.79
CA HIS A 516 -14.24 -3.48 8.20
C HIS A 516 -14.26 -1.96 8.36
N LYS A 517 -13.12 -1.32 8.69
CA LYS A 517 -12.97 0.14 8.83
C LYS A 517 -13.01 0.93 7.51
N SER A 518 -13.16 0.26 6.37
CA SER A 518 -13.30 0.92 5.06
C SER A 518 -14.70 1.48 4.80
N PHE A 519 -15.68 1.18 5.66
CA PHE A 519 -17.03 1.70 5.61
C PHE A 519 -17.48 2.13 7.01
N ASP A 520 -17.86 3.39 7.18
CA ASP A 520 -18.42 3.85 8.45
C ASP A 520 -19.88 3.41 8.57
N GLY A 521 -20.11 2.30 9.28
CA GLY A 521 -21.44 1.77 9.50
C GLY A 521 -22.29 2.63 10.44
N ALA A 522 -21.69 3.39 11.35
CA ALA A 522 -22.43 4.23 12.29
C ALA A 522 -22.91 5.52 11.60
N LEU A 523 -22.04 6.18 10.85
CA LEU A 523 -22.39 7.36 10.06
C LEU A 523 -23.47 7.03 9.00
N PHE A 524 -23.36 5.90 8.31
CA PHE A 524 -24.35 5.53 7.28
C PHE A 524 -25.72 5.18 7.89
N VAL A 525 -25.75 4.53 9.06
CA VAL A 525 -26.99 4.27 9.80
C VAL A 525 -27.65 5.58 10.27
N GLU A 526 -26.87 6.53 10.80
CA GLU A 526 -27.41 7.80 11.31
C GLU A 526 -27.88 8.75 10.19
N LYS A 527 -27.18 8.79 9.05
CA LYS A 527 -27.59 9.59 7.88
C LYS A 527 -28.75 9.01 7.07
N SER A 528 -29.17 7.77 7.34
CA SER A 528 -30.24 7.12 6.57
C SER A 528 -31.61 7.73 6.88
N THR A 529 -32.31 8.19 5.84
CA THR A 529 -33.65 8.81 5.94
C THR A 529 -34.71 7.87 6.47
N GLU A 530 -34.58 6.57 6.20
CA GLU A 530 -35.41 5.49 6.73
C GLU A 530 -34.53 4.49 7.52
N PRO A 531 -35.04 3.91 8.62
CA PRO A 531 -34.28 2.96 9.44
C PRO A 531 -33.75 1.74 8.69
N LEU A 532 -32.43 1.56 8.72
CA LEU A 532 -31.72 0.39 8.21
C LEU A 532 -30.58 -0.03 9.15
N MET A 533 -30.02 -1.20 8.91
CA MET A 533 -28.83 -1.71 9.59
C MET A 533 -27.63 -1.80 8.65
N VAL A 534 -26.43 -1.74 9.21
CA VAL A 534 -25.19 -2.03 8.50
C VAL A 534 -24.45 -3.18 9.18
N VAL A 535 -23.87 -4.07 8.39
CA VAL A 535 -22.91 -5.08 8.82
C VAL A 535 -21.64 -4.93 7.99
N THR A 536 -20.48 -4.75 8.62
CA THR A 536 -19.17 -4.78 7.93
C THR A 536 -18.42 -6.07 8.27
N VAL A 537 -17.80 -6.69 7.26
CA VAL A 537 -17.32 -8.08 7.32
C VAL A 537 -15.82 -8.18 7.08
N GLN A 538 -15.09 -8.86 7.99
CA GLN A 538 -13.74 -9.36 7.70
C GLN A 538 -13.76 -10.70 6.98
N TYR A 539 -12.81 -10.94 6.09
CA TYR A 539 -12.53 -12.25 5.47
C TYR A 539 -11.02 -12.38 5.20
N ARG A 540 -10.48 -13.59 5.02
CA ARG A 540 -9.03 -13.79 4.81
C ARG A 540 -8.53 -13.17 3.50
N LEU A 541 -7.30 -12.68 3.54
CA LEU A 541 -6.61 -11.93 2.47
C LEU A 541 -5.27 -12.56 2.12
N GLY A 542 -4.70 -12.18 0.96
CA GLY A 542 -3.40 -12.64 0.50
C GLY A 542 -3.35 -14.16 0.33
N ALA A 543 -2.17 -14.75 0.48
CA ALA A 543 -1.99 -16.20 0.39
C ALA A 543 -2.87 -16.98 1.40
N LEU A 544 -3.15 -16.41 2.59
CA LEU A 544 -4.05 -17.00 3.59
C LEU A 544 -5.52 -17.05 3.11
N GLY A 545 -5.93 -16.08 2.28
CA GLY A 545 -7.26 -16.01 1.66
C GLY A 545 -7.38 -16.83 0.38
N THR A 546 -6.40 -16.77 -0.51
CA THR A 546 -6.33 -17.64 -1.69
C THR A 546 -4.87 -17.95 -2.08
N LEU A 547 -4.48 -19.21 -1.94
CA LEU A 547 -3.22 -19.76 -2.47
C LEU A 547 -3.53 -20.60 -3.72
N PRO A 548 -3.28 -20.09 -4.96
CA PRO A 548 -3.71 -20.73 -6.20
C PRO A 548 -2.77 -21.87 -6.63
N ALA A 549 -2.65 -22.90 -5.79
CA ALA A 549 -1.73 -24.02 -5.96
C ALA A 549 -2.44 -25.34 -6.29
N LYS A 550 -1.79 -26.23 -7.04
CA LYS A 550 -2.40 -27.51 -7.45
C LYS A 550 -2.78 -28.40 -6.27
N PHE A 551 -1.91 -28.51 -5.26
CA PHE A 551 -2.24 -29.25 -4.03
C PHE A 551 -3.41 -28.62 -3.25
N MET A 552 -3.61 -27.29 -3.33
CA MET A 552 -4.78 -26.62 -2.72
C MET A 552 -6.08 -26.91 -3.49
N GLU A 553 -6.01 -27.19 -4.80
CA GLU A 553 -7.15 -27.70 -5.58
C GLU A 553 -7.48 -29.14 -5.18
N GLU A 554 -6.48 -30.01 -5.14
CA GLU A 554 -6.62 -31.45 -4.86
C GLU A 554 -7.14 -31.72 -3.43
N GLU A 555 -6.71 -30.94 -2.43
CA GLU A 555 -7.21 -31.02 -1.05
C GLU A 555 -8.53 -30.22 -0.83
N GLY A 556 -9.06 -29.56 -1.87
CA GLY A 556 -10.32 -28.80 -1.80
C GLY A 556 -10.25 -27.49 -0.99
N LEU A 557 -9.07 -26.88 -0.90
CA LEU A 557 -8.71 -25.75 -0.04
C LEU A 557 -8.65 -24.38 -0.77
N LEU A 558 -9.08 -24.30 -2.03
CA LEU A 558 -9.15 -23.04 -2.77
C LEU A 558 -10.23 -22.07 -2.25
N ASN A 559 -10.10 -20.80 -2.65
CA ASN A 559 -11.04 -19.68 -2.49
C ASN A 559 -11.50 -19.43 -1.03
N LEU A 560 -10.61 -19.61 -0.04
CA LEU A 560 -10.95 -19.53 1.38
C LEU A 560 -11.57 -18.17 1.76
N GLY A 561 -11.02 -17.05 1.27
CA GLY A 561 -11.57 -15.72 1.53
C GLY A 561 -13.00 -15.50 0.99
N ILE A 562 -13.38 -16.15 -0.12
CA ILE A 562 -14.76 -16.11 -0.64
C ILE A 562 -15.68 -17.04 0.18
N ARG A 563 -15.15 -18.16 0.67
CA ARG A 563 -15.87 -19.10 1.53
C ARG A 563 -16.10 -18.54 2.94
N ASP A 564 -15.17 -17.74 3.46
CA ASP A 564 -15.33 -16.94 4.68
C ASP A 564 -16.52 -15.97 4.55
N GLN A 565 -16.64 -15.26 3.42
CA GLN A 565 -17.79 -14.37 3.16
C GLN A 565 -19.12 -15.14 3.10
N LYS A 566 -19.16 -16.31 2.45
CA LYS A 566 -20.36 -17.17 2.46
C LYS A 566 -20.66 -17.69 3.87
N MET A 567 -19.65 -17.95 4.69
CA MET A 567 -19.82 -18.32 6.10
C MET A 567 -20.43 -17.16 6.91
N ALA A 568 -19.97 -15.92 6.70
CA ALA A 568 -20.58 -14.73 7.31
C ALA A 568 -22.04 -14.54 6.87
N LEU A 569 -22.35 -14.74 5.58
CA LEU A 569 -23.74 -14.67 5.08
C LEU A 569 -24.64 -15.77 5.67
N ASN A 570 -24.14 -16.99 5.83
CA ASN A 570 -24.87 -18.06 6.53
C ASN A 570 -25.09 -17.75 8.01
N PHE A 571 -24.08 -17.19 8.70
CA PHE A 571 -24.21 -16.73 10.08
C PHE A 571 -25.27 -15.63 10.21
N LEU A 572 -25.30 -14.66 9.31
CA LEU A 572 -26.32 -13.62 9.27
C LEU A 572 -27.71 -14.19 8.96
N GLN A 573 -27.85 -15.14 8.03
CA GLN A 573 -29.13 -15.80 7.77
C GLN A 573 -29.67 -16.58 8.99
N LYS A 574 -28.82 -17.05 9.93
CA LYS A 574 -29.25 -17.60 11.22
C LYS A 574 -29.56 -16.52 12.26
N TYR A 575 -28.70 -15.51 12.41
CA TYR A 575 -28.65 -14.64 13.61
C TYR A 575 -28.92 -13.15 13.41
N ILE A 576 -29.01 -12.62 12.18
CA ILE A 576 -29.27 -11.18 11.97
C ILE A 576 -30.59 -10.73 12.61
N GLY A 577 -31.54 -11.65 12.71
CA GLY A 577 -32.82 -11.48 13.42
C GLY A 577 -32.66 -11.15 14.90
N ASP A 578 -31.64 -11.63 15.60
CA ASP A 578 -31.42 -11.38 17.03
C ASP A 578 -30.83 -9.98 17.27
N PHE A 579 -30.05 -9.46 16.32
CA PHE A 579 -29.68 -8.05 16.24
C PHE A 579 -30.83 -7.15 15.73
N GLY A 580 -31.98 -7.75 15.38
CA GLY A 580 -33.18 -7.10 14.88
C GLY A 580 -33.11 -6.65 13.42
N GLY A 581 -32.29 -7.28 12.58
CA GLY A 581 -32.36 -7.15 11.13
C GLY A 581 -33.35 -8.14 10.51
N ASP A 582 -33.84 -7.84 9.32
CA ASP A 582 -34.64 -8.75 8.51
C ASP A 582 -33.73 -9.55 7.56
N LYS A 583 -33.66 -10.87 7.80
CA LYS A 583 -32.88 -11.82 6.99
C LYS A 583 -33.33 -11.88 5.53
N ASP A 584 -34.57 -11.52 5.23
CA ASP A 584 -35.13 -11.52 3.87
C ASP A 584 -34.94 -10.15 3.18
N GLN A 585 -34.34 -9.16 3.86
CA GLN A 585 -34.05 -7.81 3.35
C GLN A 585 -32.54 -7.48 3.39
N ILE A 586 -31.68 -8.50 3.29
CA ILE A 586 -30.23 -8.31 3.16
C ILE A 586 -29.89 -7.78 1.76
N THR A 587 -29.21 -6.63 1.73
CA THR A 587 -28.55 -6.06 0.56
C THR A 587 -27.05 -6.37 0.65
N LEU A 588 -26.57 -7.30 -0.18
CA LEU A 588 -25.14 -7.61 -0.25
C LEU A 588 -24.41 -6.54 -1.06
N SER A 589 -23.35 -5.97 -0.49
CA SER A 589 -22.67 -4.79 -1.01
C SER A 589 -21.15 -4.91 -0.99
N GLY A 590 -20.47 -4.23 -1.92
CA GLY A 590 -19.02 -4.14 -1.88
C GLY A 590 -18.40 -3.18 -2.89
N GLN A 591 -17.15 -2.82 -2.62
CA GLN A 591 -16.33 -1.89 -3.40
C GLN A 591 -15.09 -2.62 -3.94
N SER A 592 -14.67 -2.38 -5.18
CA SER A 592 -13.44 -2.98 -5.76
C SER A 592 -13.47 -4.51 -5.69
N ALA A 593 -12.46 -5.15 -5.11
CA ALA A 593 -12.43 -6.59 -4.81
C ALA A 593 -13.64 -7.08 -3.99
N GLY A 594 -14.20 -6.27 -3.10
CA GLY A 594 -15.46 -6.57 -2.42
C GLY A 594 -16.64 -6.57 -3.41
N GLY A 595 -16.66 -5.64 -4.36
CA GLY A 595 -17.62 -5.62 -5.47
C GLY A 595 -17.45 -6.83 -6.42
N HIS A 596 -16.22 -7.29 -6.64
CA HIS A 596 -15.94 -8.54 -7.38
C HIS A 596 -16.51 -9.74 -6.62
N ALA A 597 -16.32 -9.78 -5.30
CA ALA A 597 -16.89 -10.82 -4.45
C ALA A 597 -18.43 -10.82 -4.48
N VAL A 598 -19.09 -9.66 -4.38
CA VAL A 598 -20.56 -9.56 -4.58
C VAL A 598 -20.94 -10.08 -5.97
N GLY A 599 -20.17 -9.74 -7.00
CA GLY A 599 -20.33 -10.28 -8.35
C GLY A 599 -20.26 -11.81 -8.42
N ILE A 600 -19.29 -12.43 -7.74
CA ILE A 600 -19.13 -13.89 -7.64
C ILE A 600 -20.35 -14.52 -6.93
N HIS A 601 -20.73 -14.01 -5.75
CA HIS A 601 -21.91 -14.50 -5.01
C HIS A 601 -23.22 -14.30 -5.80
N LEU A 602 -23.33 -13.22 -6.59
CA LEU A 602 -24.47 -12.95 -7.47
C LEU A 602 -24.54 -13.93 -8.65
N PHE A 603 -23.39 -14.36 -9.19
CA PHE A 603 -23.27 -15.26 -10.35
C PHE A 603 -23.04 -16.73 -9.97
N HIS A 604 -23.24 -17.10 -8.70
CA HIS A 604 -23.21 -18.46 -8.17
C HIS A 604 -24.64 -19.03 -7.95
N ASN A 605 -25.54 -18.88 -8.93
CA ASN A 605 -26.88 -19.49 -8.88
C ASN A 605 -26.89 -20.85 -9.60
N TYR A 606 -26.09 -21.78 -9.08
CA TYR A 606 -25.96 -23.16 -9.55
C TYR A 606 -25.54 -24.10 -8.41
N GLY A 607 -25.45 -25.41 -8.68
CA GLY A 607 -25.06 -26.40 -7.67
C GLY A 607 -26.05 -26.45 -6.49
N GLU A 608 -25.53 -26.55 -5.27
CA GLU A 608 -26.36 -26.60 -4.06
C GLU A 608 -27.09 -25.28 -3.76
N ASP A 609 -26.58 -24.14 -4.24
CA ASP A 609 -27.14 -22.80 -4.04
C ASP A 609 -28.23 -22.42 -5.04
N THR A 610 -28.52 -23.28 -6.03
CA THR A 610 -29.52 -23.04 -7.07
C THR A 610 -30.87 -22.60 -6.47
N GLY A 611 -31.27 -21.36 -6.74
CA GLY A 611 -32.52 -20.76 -6.25
C GLY A 611 -32.52 -20.36 -4.76
N LYS A 612 -31.37 -20.33 -4.08
CA LYS A 612 -31.23 -20.08 -2.64
C LYS A 612 -30.25 -18.92 -2.34
N PRO A 613 -30.51 -17.68 -2.80
CA PRO A 613 -29.64 -16.56 -2.49
C PRO A 613 -29.66 -16.24 -0.99
N LEU A 614 -28.52 -15.85 -0.42
CA LEU A 614 -28.39 -15.43 0.98
C LEU A 614 -28.70 -13.93 1.20
N PHE A 615 -29.16 -13.24 0.15
CA PHE A 615 -29.45 -11.81 0.07
C PHE A 615 -30.57 -11.56 -0.95
N SER A 616 -31.37 -10.51 -0.77
CA SER A 616 -32.48 -10.15 -1.67
C SER A 616 -32.20 -8.96 -2.59
N LYS A 617 -31.09 -8.24 -2.39
CA LYS A 617 -30.60 -7.09 -3.19
C LYS A 617 -29.08 -7.12 -3.32
N ALA A 618 -28.53 -6.51 -4.38
CA ALA A 618 -27.07 -6.36 -4.58
C ALA A 618 -26.68 -4.90 -4.87
N ALA A 619 -25.56 -4.43 -4.30
CA ALA A 619 -25.01 -3.08 -4.54
C ALA A 619 -23.49 -3.14 -4.82
N ILE A 620 -23.04 -2.72 -5.99
CA ILE A 620 -21.66 -2.95 -6.45
C ILE A 620 -21.01 -1.64 -6.90
N SER A 621 -19.98 -1.19 -6.19
CA SER A 621 -19.09 -0.12 -6.66
C SER A 621 -17.83 -0.72 -7.29
N SER A 622 -17.53 -0.28 -8.51
CA SER A 622 -16.27 -0.51 -9.21
C SER A 622 -15.90 -2.00 -9.27
N GLY A 623 -16.84 -2.84 -9.73
CA GLY A 623 -16.67 -4.30 -9.70
C GLY A 623 -17.69 -5.14 -10.48
N SER A 624 -17.34 -6.40 -10.72
CA SER A 624 -18.11 -7.39 -11.50
C SER A 624 -17.45 -8.78 -11.37
N PRO A 625 -18.16 -9.92 -11.62
CA PRO A 625 -17.51 -11.24 -11.71
C PRO A 625 -16.56 -11.36 -12.92
N THR A 626 -16.72 -10.54 -13.97
CA THR A 626 -15.84 -10.48 -15.16
C THR A 626 -14.78 -9.37 -15.06
N ALA A 627 -14.59 -8.75 -13.88
CA ALA A 627 -13.72 -7.59 -13.66
C ALA A 627 -12.20 -7.86 -13.70
N ARG A 628 -11.77 -9.11 -13.55
CA ARG A 628 -10.36 -9.50 -13.70
C ARG A 628 -10.30 -10.86 -14.39
N ALA A 629 -9.12 -11.22 -14.87
CA ALA A 629 -8.82 -12.62 -15.13
C ALA A 629 -8.75 -13.36 -13.78
N PHE A 630 -9.54 -14.42 -13.63
CA PHE A 630 -9.55 -15.31 -12.47
C PHE A 630 -9.20 -16.74 -12.91
N PRO A 631 -7.96 -16.99 -13.39
CA PRO A 631 -7.60 -18.26 -14.00
C PRO A 631 -7.42 -19.39 -12.98
N GLY A 632 -7.42 -20.63 -13.47
CA GLY A 632 -7.20 -21.84 -12.67
C GLY A 632 -5.76 -21.99 -12.14
N VAL A 633 -5.56 -22.95 -11.23
CA VAL A 633 -4.25 -23.23 -10.59
C VAL A 633 -3.14 -23.65 -11.58
N ASP A 634 -3.51 -24.14 -12.76
CA ASP A 634 -2.58 -24.51 -13.83
C ASP A 634 -2.08 -23.30 -14.66
N TYR A 635 -2.42 -22.07 -14.25
CA TYR A 635 -1.94 -20.86 -14.90
C TYR A 635 -0.42 -20.66 -14.69
N PRO A 636 0.40 -20.55 -15.77
CA PRO A 636 1.86 -20.54 -15.64
C PRO A 636 2.49 -19.38 -14.86
N LEU A 637 1.72 -18.34 -14.51
CA LEU A 637 2.18 -17.31 -13.58
C LEU A 637 1.86 -17.66 -12.12
N TYR A 638 0.67 -18.19 -11.83
CA TYR A 638 0.30 -18.66 -10.49
C TYR A 638 1.22 -19.79 -10.03
N GLN A 639 1.54 -20.74 -10.91
CA GLN A 639 2.51 -21.81 -10.61
C GLN A 639 3.89 -21.27 -10.20
N ARG A 640 4.36 -20.18 -10.82
CA ARG A 640 5.65 -19.53 -10.45
C ARG A 640 5.54 -18.76 -9.14
N GLN A 641 4.48 -17.96 -8.97
CA GLN A 641 4.23 -17.20 -7.74
C GLN A 641 4.09 -18.12 -6.51
N VAL A 642 3.45 -19.27 -6.66
CA VAL A 642 3.37 -20.32 -5.63
C VAL A 642 4.74 -20.96 -5.37
N ALA A 643 5.52 -21.28 -6.40
CA ALA A 643 6.85 -21.85 -6.23
C ALA A 643 7.81 -20.89 -5.50
N ASP A 644 7.81 -19.60 -5.84
CA ASP A 644 8.61 -18.56 -5.17
C ASP A 644 8.18 -18.40 -3.70
N PHE A 645 6.87 -18.46 -3.42
CA PHE A 645 6.31 -18.42 -2.06
C PHE A 645 6.74 -19.63 -1.21
N LEU A 646 6.71 -20.84 -1.78
CA LEU A 646 7.12 -22.07 -1.09
C LEU A 646 8.64 -22.16 -0.85
N ASP A 647 9.49 -21.80 -1.82
CA ASP A 647 10.95 -21.82 -1.66
C ASP A 647 11.43 -20.82 -0.59
N TYR A 648 10.77 -19.66 -0.46
CA TYR A 648 11.04 -18.70 0.62
C TYR A 648 10.79 -19.32 2.01
N LEU A 649 9.62 -19.93 2.20
CA LEU A 649 9.23 -20.63 3.44
C LEU A 649 10.02 -21.93 3.66
N ASN A 650 10.75 -22.41 2.66
CA ASN A 650 11.39 -23.74 2.58
C ASN A 650 10.37 -24.91 2.61
N CYS A 651 9.11 -24.66 2.23
CA CYS A 651 8.07 -25.69 2.20
C CYS A 651 8.15 -26.55 0.92
N PRO A 652 7.84 -27.85 1.00
CA PRO A 652 7.73 -28.69 -0.17
C PRO A 652 6.45 -28.35 -0.96
N ASP A 653 6.46 -28.67 -2.25
CA ASP A 653 5.30 -28.71 -3.14
C ASP A 653 4.60 -30.07 -3.15
N THR A 654 5.30 -31.14 -2.73
CA THR A 654 4.78 -32.51 -2.69
C THR A 654 5.43 -33.35 -1.56
N PRO A 655 4.71 -34.29 -0.91
CA PRO A 655 3.27 -34.55 -1.04
C PRO A 655 2.42 -33.45 -0.38
N ASN A 656 1.18 -33.31 -0.83
CA ASN A 656 0.21 -32.27 -0.42
C ASN A 656 0.12 -32.10 1.11
N ALA A 657 0.06 -33.22 1.84
CA ALA A 657 0.03 -33.21 3.31
C ALA A 657 1.26 -32.55 3.94
N ALA A 658 2.47 -32.76 3.39
CA ALA A 658 3.70 -32.15 3.89
C ALA A 658 3.83 -30.66 3.48
N ALA A 659 3.28 -30.30 2.31
CA ALA A 659 3.15 -28.90 1.89
C ALA A 659 2.24 -28.12 2.86
N LEU A 660 1.05 -28.67 3.14
CA LEU A 660 0.09 -28.11 4.08
C LEU A 660 0.64 -28.07 5.52
N GLU A 661 1.24 -29.16 6.01
CA GLU A 661 1.87 -29.20 7.34
C GLU A 661 2.94 -28.13 7.50
N CYS A 662 3.79 -27.92 6.49
CA CYS A 662 4.80 -26.86 6.53
C CYS A 662 4.17 -25.46 6.55
N LEU A 663 3.14 -25.21 5.74
CA LEU A 663 2.41 -23.95 5.71
C LEU A 663 1.65 -23.65 7.01
N GLN A 664 1.11 -24.68 7.67
CA GLN A 664 0.47 -24.58 8.98
C GLN A 664 1.47 -24.34 10.12
N ASN A 665 2.70 -24.87 10.02
CA ASN A 665 3.78 -24.68 10.99
C ASN A 665 4.71 -23.48 10.70
N SER A 666 4.53 -22.75 9.59
CA SER A 666 5.33 -21.56 9.25
C SER A 666 4.99 -20.37 10.16
N GLU A 667 5.92 -19.44 10.34
CA GLU A 667 5.62 -18.17 11.02
C GLU A 667 4.70 -17.30 10.15
N VAL A 668 3.69 -16.68 10.76
CA VAL A 668 2.70 -15.87 10.02
C VAL A 668 3.33 -14.61 9.41
N ASP A 669 4.31 -14.02 10.08
CA ASP A 669 5.02 -12.84 9.57
C ASP A 669 5.85 -13.18 8.32
N ASP A 670 6.45 -14.39 8.23
CA ASP A 670 7.16 -14.86 7.03
C ASP A 670 6.17 -15.13 5.87
N ILE A 671 5.02 -15.75 6.16
CA ILE A 671 3.91 -15.90 5.20
C ILE A 671 3.48 -14.53 4.68
N GLN A 672 3.27 -13.56 5.57
CA GLN A 672 2.74 -12.26 5.19
C GLN A 672 3.78 -11.38 4.48
N PHE A 673 5.05 -11.47 4.88
CA PHE A 673 6.15 -10.81 4.21
C PHE A 673 6.26 -11.29 2.76
N MET A 674 6.25 -12.61 2.51
CA MET A 674 6.38 -13.12 1.15
C MET A 674 5.10 -12.91 0.33
N SER A 675 3.91 -13.09 0.94
CA SER A 675 2.62 -12.81 0.29
C SER A 675 2.53 -11.36 -0.20
N SER A 676 2.93 -10.39 0.61
CA SER A 676 2.92 -8.97 0.22
C SER A 676 4.06 -8.61 -0.74
N SER A 677 5.24 -9.23 -0.60
CA SER A 677 6.38 -9.03 -1.51
C SER A 677 6.07 -9.47 -2.94
N ILE A 678 5.47 -10.64 -3.14
CA ILE A 678 5.11 -11.14 -4.48
C ILE A 678 3.99 -10.28 -5.10
N TYR A 679 3.02 -9.81 -4.29
CA TYR A 679 2.01 -8.85 -4.77
C TYR A 679 2.66 -7.55 -5.25
N ASN A 680 3.54 -6.95 -4.46
CA ASN A 680 4.21 -5.70 -4.79
C ASN A 680 5.13 -5.82 -6.02
N ALA A 681 5.82 -6.94 -6.18
CA ALA A 681 6.63 -7.25 -7.37
C ALA A 681 5.81 -7.40 -8.67
N HIS A 682 4.48 -7.40 -8.58
CA HIS A 682 3.56 -7.57 -9.72
C HIS A 682 2.58 -6.40 -9.90
N ASN A 683 2.65 -5.36 -9.07
CA ASN A 683 1.85 -4.14 -9.22
C ASN A 683 2.01 -3.49 -10.60
N TYR A 684 3.24 -3.40 -11.13
CA TYR A 684 3.53 -2.66 -12.37
C TYR A 684 2.82 -3.22 -13.62
N ASN A 685 2.85 -4.54 -13.78
CA ASN A 685 2.14 -5.24 -14.87
C ASN A 685 0.69 -5.57 -14.49
N ILE A 686 0.24 -5.23 -13.28
CA ILE A 686 -1.06 -5.54 -12.69
C ILE A 686 -1.37 -7.06 -12.67
N THR A 687 -0.34 -7.90 -12.70
CA THR A 687 -0.44 -9.38 -12.74
C THR A 687 -0.53 -9.98 -11.34
N TRP A 688 -1.48 -9.48 -10.55
CA TRP A 688 -1.54 -9.75 -9.10
C TRP A 688 -1.74 -11.23 -8.74
N PRO A 689 -1.02 -11.74 -7.72
CA PRO A 689 -1.27 -13.03 -7.12
C PRO A 689 -2.49 -12.99 -6.19
N TRP A 690 -2.82 -14.14 -5.57
CA TRP A 690 -3.79 -14.29 -4.47
C TRP A 690 -5.23 -13.83 -4.77
N GLN A 691 -5.60 -13.72 -6.05
CA GLN A 691 -6.98 -13.50 -6.47
C GLN A 691 -7.80 -14.81 -6.36
N PRO A 692 -9.15 -14.75 -6.31
CA PRO A 692 -10.01 -15.92 -6.49
C PRO A 692 -9.67 -16.72 -7.76
N VAL A 693 -9.82 -18.04 -7.67
CA VAL A 693 -9.49 -19.00 -8.73
C VAL A 693 -10.77 -19.53 -9.36
N SER A 694 -10.85 -19.54 -10.70
CA SER A 694 -11.92 -20.19 -11.46
C SER A 694 -11.34 -21.16 -12.51
N PRO A 695 -11.76 -22.45 -12.53
CA PRO A 695 -12.72 -23.07 -11.62
C PRO A 695 -12.18 -23.21 -10.19
N GLY A 696 -13.05 -23.08 -9.21
CA GLY A 696 -12.76 -23.30 -7.79
C GLY A 696 -14.02 -23.22 -6.94
N PRO A 697 -13.99 -23.55 -5.64
CA PRO A 697 -15.17 -23.50 -4.78
C PRO A 697 -15.82 -22.10 -4.77
N LEU A 698 -17.14 -22.05 -4.94
CA LEU A 698 -17.97 -20.85 -5.13
C LEU A 698 -17.69 -20.05 -6.41
N PHE A 699 -16.82 -20.55 -7.29
CA PHE A 699 -16.49 -19.92 -8.57
C PHE A 699 -16.17 -21.00 -9.63
N GLU A 700 -16.94 -22.09 -9.62
CA GLU A 700 -16.75 -23.29 -10.44
C GLU A 700 -17.01 -23.02 -11.92
N LYS A 701 -17.92 -22.08 -12.21
CA LYS A 701 -18.04 -21.39 -13.51
C LYS A 701 -17.33 -20.04 -13.44
N ARG A 702 -16.78 -19.60 -14.58
CA ARG A 702 -16.32 -18.21 -14.74
C ARG A 702 -17.50 -17.23 -14.82
N GLY A 703 -17.22 -15.93 -14.66
CA GLY A 703 -18.23 -14.88 -14.69
C GLY A 703 -18.96 -14.81 -16.04
N SER A 704 -18.20 -14.87 -17.13
CA SER A 704 -18.73 -14.91 -18.51
C SER A 704 -19.74 -16.05 -18.70
N THR A 705 -19.31 -17.28 -18.41
CA THR A 705 -20.12 -18.49 -18.54
C THR A 705 -21.38 -18.44 -17.67
N SER A 706 -21.32 -17.90 -16.45
CA SER A 706 -22.52 -17.74 -15.62
C SER A 706 -23.47 -16.64 -16.13
N GLY A 707 -22.96 -15.62 -16.81
CA GLY A 707 -23.76 -14.62 -17.52
C GLY A 707 -24.48 -15.20 -18.74
N GLU A 708 -23.76 -15.93 -19.58
CA GLU A 708 -24.26 -16.62 -20.77
C GLU A 708 -25.31 -17.70 -20.43
N ASP A 709 -25.02 -18.56 -19.45
CA ASP A 709 -25.96 -19.60 -18.97
C ASP A 709 -27.15 -19.02 -18.18
N GLY A 710 -27.13 -17.73 -17.83
CA GLY A 710 -28.14 -17.11 -16.99
C GLY A 710 -28.13 -17.57 -15.52
N THR A 711 -27.06 -18.26 -15.07
CA THR A 711 -26.91 -18.82 -13.71
C THR A 711 -26.45 -17.81 -12.67
N PHE A 712 -27.11 -16.65 -12.66
CA PHE A 712 -27.05 -15.61 -11.63
C PHE A 712 -28.40 -15.42 -10.92
N PHE A 713 -28.38 -14.85 -9.72
CA PHE A 713 -29.58 -14.50 -8.95
C PHE A 713 -30.22 -13.21 -9.50
N LYS A 714 -31.54 -13.22 -9.67
CA LYS A 714 -32.30 -12.17 -10.37
C LYS A 714 -32.91 -11.19 -9.38
N VAL A 715 -32.02 -10.62 -8.55
CA VAL A 715 -32.32 -9.62 -7.50
C VAL A 715 -32.16 -8.19 -8.04
N PRO A 716 -32.75 -7.16 -7.41
CA PRO A 716 -32.45 -5.78 -7.74
C PRO A 716 -30.95 -5.48 -7.57
N LEU A 717 -30.39 -4.69 -8.49
CA LEU A 717 -28.97 -4.33 -8.55
C LEU A 717 -28.80 -2.81 -8.65
N LEU A 718 -28.03 -2.24 -7.74
CA LEU A 718 -27.38 -0.93 -7.90
C LEU A 718 -25.93 -1.18 -8.30
N ILE A 719 -25.45 -0.57 -9.39
CA ILE A 719 -24.07 -0.79 -9.87
C ILE A 719 -23.42 0.46 -10.45
N SER A 720 -22.15 0.70 -10.12
CA SER A 720 -21.39 1.85 -10.61
C SER A 720 -19.95 1.52 -10.96
N SER A 721 -19.35 2.33 -11.85
CA SER A 721 -17.91 2.44 -12.07
C SER A 721 -17.49 3.91 -12.03
N THR A 722 -16.23 4.21 -11.71
CA THR A 722 -15.70 5.57 -11.90
C THR A 722 -15.41 5.86 -13.38
N THR A 723 -15.07 7.11 -13.70
CA THR A 723 -14.78 7.54 -15.08
C THR A 723 -13.34 7.21 -15.50
N ASP A 724 -12.39 7.32 -14.58
CA ASP A 724 -10.96 7.09 -14.82
C ASP A 724 -10.41 5.89 -14.03
N GLU A 725 -11.20 4.82 -13.87
CA GLU A 725 -10.88 3.60 -13.10
C GLU A 725 -9.42 3.16 -13.20
N GLY A 726 -8.89 3.08 -14.43
CA GLY A 726 -7.53 2.62 -14.70
C GLY A 726 -6.41 3.57 -14.28
N LYS A 727 -6.68 4.87 -14.05
CA LYS A 727 -5.66 5.86 -13.65
C LYS A 727 -5.17 5.69 -12.20
N ALA A 728 -5.82 4.79 -11.43
CA ALA A 728 -5.31 4.32 -10.14
C ALA A 728 -4.25 3.22 -10.25
N PHE A 729 -4.12 2.55 -11.41
CA PHE A 729 -3.37 1.29 -11.54
C PHE A 729 -2.38 1.25 -12.71
N ALA A 730 -2.67 1.94 -13.81
CA ALA A 730 -1.89 1.87 -15.04
C ALA A 730 -0.47 2.45 -14.87
N PRO A 731 0.55 1.85 -15.53
CA PRO A 731 1.91 2.41 -15.57
C PRO A 731 1.91 3.76 -16.29
N GLN A 732 2.59 4.75 -15.69
CA GLN A 732 2.63 6.14 -16.17
C GLN A 732 3.80 6.43 -17.13
N ASP A 733 4.72 5.48 -17.30
CA ASP A 733 6.05 5.70 -17.89
C ASP A 733 6.29 5.08 -19.27
N LEU A 734 5.46 4.11 -19.71
CA LEU A 734 5.49 3.52 -21.06
C LEU A 734 5.44 4.63 -22.12
N ARG A 735 6.30 4.60 -23.16
CA ARG A 735 6.43 5.69 -24.14
C ARG A 735 5.97 5.31 -25.55
N THR A 736 5.96 4.03 -25.90
CA THR A 736 5.79 3.53 -27.28
C THR A 736 4.63 2.55 -27.43
N ASP A 737 4.19 2.35 -28.68
CA ASP A 737 3.18 1.35 -29.04
C ASP A 737 3.64 -0.08 -28.74
N ALA A 738 4.92 -0.37 -28.94
CA ALA A 738 5.53 -1.65 -28.58
C ALA A 738 5.45 -1.93 -27.06
N GLU A 739 5.60 -0.91 -26.21
CA GLU A 739 5.47 -1.02 -24.76
C GLU A 739 4.00 -1.20 -24.33
N PHE A 740 3.06 -0.46 -24.93
CA PHE A 740 1.61 -0.64 -24.73
C PHE A 740 1.17 -2.09 -25.04
N LEU A 741 1.58 -2.62 -26.20
CA LEU A 741 1.25 -4.00 -26.59
C LEU A 741 1.98 -5.06 -25.74
N THR A 742 3.20 -4.77 -25.28
CA THR A 742 3.96 -5.65 -24.37
C THR A 742 3.33 -5.71 -22.98
N PHE A 743 2.84 -4.58 -22.46
CA PHE A 743 2.05 -4.52 -21.22
C PHE A 743 0.81 -5.40 -21.35
N TRP A 744 0.00 -5.23 -22.40
CA TRP A 744 -1.22 -6.03 -22.62
C TRP A 744 -0.96 -7.53 -22.73
N LYS A 745 0.06 -7.91 -23.50
CA LYS A 745 0.50 -9.31 -23.64
C LYS A 745 1.03 -9.91 -22.34
N THR A 746 1.53 -9.09 -21.41
CA THR A 746 2.00 -9.53 -20.09
C THR A 746 0.85 -9.65 -19.09
N LEU A 747 -0.08 -8.69 -19.08
CA LEU A 747 -1.27 -8.69 -18.23
C LEU A 747 -2.25 -9.81 -18.61
N SER A 748 -2.49 -10.01 -19.90
CA SER A 748 -3.44 -11.02 -20.40
C SER A 748 -2.85 -11.82 -21.57
N PRO A 749 -2.05 -12.88 -21.31
CA PRO A 749 -1.38 -13.68 -22.34
C PRO A 749 -2.33 -14.56 -23.18
N GLY A 750 -3.65 -14.47 -22.97
CA GLY A 750 -4.69 -15.08 -23.81
C GLY A 750 -5.05 -14.25 -25.05
N LEU A 751 -4.55 -13.01 -25.16
CA LEU A 751 -4.69 -12.15 -26.34
C LEU A 751 -3.86 -12.71 -27.51
N THR A 752 -4.50 -12.92 -28.66
CA THR A 752 -3.82 -13.33 -29.91
C THR A 752 -3.09 -12.14 -30.58
N PRO A 753 -2.25 -12.37 -31.60
CA PRO A 753 -1.67 -11.27 -32.40
C PRO A 753 -2.74 -10.35 -33.02
N GLU A 754 -3.88 -10.92 -33.40
CA GLU A 754 -5.05 -10.20 -33.92
C GLU A 754 -5.73 -9.39 -32.82
N ASP A 755 -5.93 -9.95 -31.62
CA ASP A 755 -6.46 -9.20 -30.47
C ASP A 755 -5.56 -8.00 -30.10
N LEU A 756 -4.23 -8.15 -30.24
CA LEU A 756 -3.27 -7.07 -29.98
C LEU A 756 -3.31 -5.98 -31.07
N ALA A 757 -3.55 -6.34 -32.33
CA ALA A 757 -3.74 -5.38 -33.41
C ALA A 757 -5.07 -4.61 -33.25
N ASP A 758 -6.14 -5.30 -32.86
CA ASP A 758 -7.43 -4.67 -32.52
C ASP A 758 -7.25 -3.64 -31.39
N LEU A 759 -6.48 -3.94 -30.33
CA LEU A 759 -6.20 -3.00 -29.24
C LEU A 759 -5.46 -1.73 -29.70
N GLU A 760 -4.58 -1.81 -30.71
CA GLU A 760 -3.89 -0.64 -31.26
C GLU A 760 -4.87 0.26 -32.06
N VAL A 761 -5.86 -0.32 -32.73
CA VAL A 761 -6.93 0.42 -33.45
C VAL A 761 -7.96 1.00 -32.48
N LEU A 762 -8.38 0.23 -31.47
CA LEU A 762 -9.39 0.60 -30.48
C LEU A 762 -8.90 1.62 -29.46
N TYR A 763 -7.59 1.64 -29.18
CA TYR A 763 -6.92 2.59 -28.30
C TYR A 763 -5.76 3.25 -29.06
N PRO A 764 -6.08 4.13 -30.04
CA PRO A 764 -5.08 4.71 -30.92
C PRO A 764 -4.13 5.62 -30.14
N ASN A 765 -2.88 5.67 -30.59
CA ASN A 765 -1.91 6.63 -30.07
C ASN A 765 -2.24 8.04 -30.61
N THR A 766 -2.74 8.91 -29.75
CA THR A 766 -3.16 10.28 -30.10
C THR A 766 -2.03 11.31 -30.02
N SER A 767 -0.82 10.92 -29.60
CA SER A 767 0.36 11.78 -29.51
C SER A 767 1.55 11.12 -30.25
N PRO A 768 1.64 11.28 -31.58
CA PRO A 768 2.66 10.61 -32.40
C PRO A 768 4.05 11.25 -32.29
N ASP A 769 4.14 12.52 -31.89
CA ASP A 769 5.38 13.14 -31.43
C ASP A 769 5.48 12.97 -29.91
N PRO A 770 6.55 12.37 -29.35
CA PRO A 770 6.68 12.19 -27.92
C PRO A 770 6.85 13.55 -27.22
N GLY A 771 5.84 13.93 -26.43
CA GLY A 771 5.83 15.18 -25.68
C GLY A 771 7.03 15.37 -24.74
N THR A 772 7.27 16.62 -24.34
CA THR A 772 8.33 17.02 -23.41
C THR A 772 8.42 16.12 -22.17
N LEU A 773 9.64 15.90 -21.66
CA LEU A 773 10.02 15.02 -20.54
C LEU A 773 9.20 15.19 -19.23
N GLY A 774 7.95 14.73 -19.25
CA GLY A 774 7.04 14.68 -18.11
C GLY A 774 7.11 13.34 -17.38
N TYR A 775 6.74 13.38 -16.09
CA TYR A 775 6.61 12.20 -15.23
C TYR A 775 5.48 11.26 -15.66
N VAL A 776 4.44 11.79 -16.31
CA VAL A 776 3.36 11.02 -16.95
C VAL A 776 3.60 11.07 -18.46
N SER A 777 3.53 9.92 -19.13
CA SER A 777 3.64 9.83 -20.58
C SER A 777 2.29 9.99 -21.28
N ASP A 778 2.34 10.48 -22.51
CA ASP A 778 1.25 10.50 -23.49
C ASP A 778 0.52 9.14 -23.64
N GLN A 779 1.22 8.00 -23.46
CA GLN A 779 0.59 6.66 -23.49
C GLN A 779 -0.37 6.40 -22.32
N PHE A 780 -0.16 7.05 -21.17
CA PHE A 780 -0.88 6.76 -19.91
C PHE A 780 -2.40 6.87 -20.08
N GLU A 781 -2.88 7.85 -20.84
CA GLU A 781 -4.30 8.03 -21.12
C GLU A 781 -4.90 6.80 -21.81
N ARG A 782 -4.23 6.23 -22.82
CA ARG A 782 -4.76 5.04 -23.50
C ARG A 782 -4.50 3.73 -22.75
N VAL A 783 -3.39 3.60 -22.02
CA VAL A 783 -3.13 2.43 -21.16
C VAL A 783 -4.19 2.37 -20.05
N SER A 784 -4.47 3.50 -19.39
CA SER A 784 -5.46 3.61 -18.33
C SER A 784 -6.90 3.48 -18.86
N ALA A 785 -7.24 4.03 -20.04
CA ALA A 785 -8.54 3.82 -20.66
C ALA A 785 -8.78 2.34 -21.02
N ALA A 786 -7.81 1.68 -21.63
CA ALA A 786 -7.92 0.26 -21.97
C ALA A 786 -8.04 -0.63 -20.73
N TYR A 787 -7.30 -0.32 -19.65
CA TYR A 787 -7.40 -1.06 -18.40
C TYR A 787 -8.70 -0.76 -17.64
N ALA A 788 -9.19 0.48 -17.67
CA ALA A 788 -10.50 0.86 -17.14
C ALA A 788 -11.63 0.05 -17.79
N ASP A 789 -11.59 -0.06 -19.12
CA ASP A 789 -12.56 -0.82 -19.92
C ASP A 789 -12.46 -2.32 -19.66
N TYR A 790 -11.24 -2.88 -19.70
CA TYR A 790 -10.97 -4.28 -19.41
C TYR A 790 -11.45 -4.70 -18.01
N SER A 791 -11.14 -3.91 -16.98
CA SER A 791 -11.33 -4.35 -15.59
C SER A 791 -12.58 -3.84 -14.90
N TYR A 792 -13.15 -2.71 -15.29
CA TYR A 792 -14.25 -2.12 -14.50
C TYR A 792 -15.41 -1.66 -15.37
N ILE A 793 -15.21 -0.72 -16.29
CA ILE A 793 -16.30 -0.04 -17.02
C ILE A 793 -17.13 -1.03 -17.85
N CYS A 794 -16.47 -1.88 -18.66
CA CYS A 794 -17.18 -2.84 -19.49
C CYS A 794 -17.71 -4.04 -18.67
N PRO A 795 -16.97 -4.64 -17.71
CA PRO A 795 -17.51 -5.64 -16.77
C PRO A 795 -18.73 -5.17 -15.94
N VAL A 796 -18.80 -3.88 -15.58
CA VAL A 796 -19.95 -3.25 -14.91
C VAL A 796 -21.14 -3.12 -15.87
N GLN A 797 -20.91 -2.70 -17.13
CA GLN A 797 -21.92 -2.75 -18.19
C GLN A 797 -22.44 -4.19 -18.39
N ASP A 798 -21.54 -5.17 -18.47
CA ASP A 798 -21.86 -6.58 -18.69
C ASP A 798 -22.82 -7.13 -17.63
N THR A 799 -22.47 -6.93 -16.36
CA THR A 799 -23.28 -7.34 -15.21
C THR A 799 -24.66 -6.68 -15.23
N ALA A 800 -24.71 -5.39 -15.55
CA ALA A 800 -25.96 -4.65 -15.67
C ALA A 800 -26.83 -5.15 -16.82
N VAL A 801 -26.24 -5.45 -17.99
CA VAL A 801 -26.91 -5.99 -19.17
C VAL A 801 -27.50 -7.38 -18.90
N HIS A 802 -26.73 -8.29 -18.28
CA HIS A 802 -27.23 -9.63 -17.95
C HIS A 802 -28.45 -9.57 -17.01
N LEU A 803 -28.41 -8.73 -15.96
CA LEU A 803 -29.52 -8.63 -15.02
C LEU A 803 -30.74 -7.88 -15.60
N SER A 804 -30.56 -6.78 -16.36
CA SER A 804 -31.68 -6.08 -16.98
C SER A 804 -32.35 -6.92 -18.07
N SER A 805 -31.57 -7.65 -18.88
CA SER A 805 -32.11 -8.62 -19.87
C SER A 805 -32.90 -9.74 -19.19
N ALA A 806 -32.55 -10.10 -17.96
CA ALA A 806 -33.29 -11.05 -17.12
C ALA A 806 -34.48 -10.43 -16.36
N SER A 807 -34.87 -9.19 -16.70
CA SER A 807 -35.97 -8.42 -16.08
C SER A 807 -35.78 -8.10 -14.59
N ALA A 808 -34.55 -8.15 -14.07
CA ALA A 808 -34.26 -7.65 -12.73
C ALA A 808 -34.22 -6.09 -12.72
N PRO A 809 -34.64 -5.40 -11.65
CA PRO A 809 -34.48 -3.96 -11.54
C PRO A 809 -32.99 -3.59 -11.43
N VAL A 810 -32.44 -2.92 -12.44
CA VAL A 810 -31.03 -2.47 -12.44
C VAL A 810 -30.96 -0.94 -12.44
N TYR A 811 -30.12 -0.37 -11.59
CA TYR A 811 -29.81 1.05 -11.53
C TYR A 811 -28.30 1.23 -11.75
N LYS A 812 -27.92 1.65 -12.96
CA LYS A 812 -26.52 1.82 -13.35
C LYS A 812 -26.10 3.28 -13.23
N ALA A 813 -24.89 3.52 -12.71
CA ALA A 813 -24.28 4.84 -12.67
C ALA A 813 -22.82 4.88 -13.17
N ARG A 814 -22.41 6.05 -13.65
CA ARG A 814 -21.01 6.44 -13.85
C ARG A 814 -20.64 7.52 -12.83
N TRP A 815 -19.63 7.25 -12.02
CA TRP A 815 -19.11 8.21 -11.06
C TRP A 815 -18.10 9.16 -11.71
N ASN A 816 -18.39 10.46 -11.63
CA ASN A 816 -17.68 11.54 -12.33
C ASN A 816 -17.26 12.68 -11.37
N THR A 817 -17.32 12.46 -10.05
CA THR A 817 -16.94 13.44 -9.02
C THR A 817 -15.56 13.08 -8.44
N PRO A 818 -14.51 13.89 -8.68
CA PRO A 818 -13.19 13.66 -8.10
C PRO A 818 -13.21 13.92 -6.58
N ASN A 819 -12.26 13.33 -5.86
CA ASN A 819 -12.13 13.51 -4.42
C ASN A 819 -10.68 13.72 -3.99
N TRP A 820 -10.24 14.99 -3.98
CA TRP A 820 -8.87 15.41 -3.66
C TRP A 820 -7.78 14.75 -4.56
N ALA A 821 -8.19 14.18 -5.69
CA ALA A 821 -7.31 13.52 -6.65
C ALA A 821 -6.49 14.55 -7.45
N PRO A 822 -5.21 14.26 -7.76
CA PRO A 822 -4.42 15.09 -8.68
C PRO A 822 -5.08 15.15 -10.06
N THR A 823 -5.11 16.34 -10.69
CA THR A 823 -5.87 16.62 -11.92
C THR A 823 -5.63 15.61 -13.05
N TYR A 824 -4.39 15.11 -13.21
CA TYR A 824 -4.05 14.13 -14.25
C TYR A 824 -4.71 12.74 -14.07
N ARG A 825 -5.25 12.44 -12.88
CA ARG A 825 -5.97 11.18 -12.61
C ARG A 825 -7.47 11.27 -12.87
N GLY A 826 -8.02 12.46 -13.15
CA GLY A 826 -9.45 12.67 -13.33
C GLY A 826 -10.25 12.17 -12.11
N VAL A 827 -11.10 11.17 -12.33
CA VAL A 827 -11.94 10.52 -11.32
C VAL A 827 -11.51 9.04 -11.15
N PRO A 828 -10.38 8.78 -10.47
CA PRO A 828 -9.80 7.44 -10.37
C PRO A 828 -10.65 6.49 -9.54
N HIS A 829 -10.35 5.19 -9.62
CA HIS A 829 -10.97 4.12 -8.82
C HIS A 829 -11.15 4.50 -7.34
N ALA A 830 -12.28 4.11 -6.75
CA ALA A 830 -12.67 4.37 -5.36
C ALA A 830 -12.88 5.86 -4.97
N SER A 831 -12.91 6.80 -5.94
CA SER A 831 -13.28 8.21 -5.65
C SER A 831 -14.71 8.36 -5.11
N ASP A 832 -15.56 7.36 -5.29
CA ASP A 832 -16.96 7.29 -4.86
C ASP A 832 -17.15 6.76 -3.43
N ALA A 833 -16.16 6.03 -2.89
CA ALA A 833 -16.25 5.35 -1.60
C ALA A 833 -16.69 6.24 -0.42
N PRO A 834 -16.09 7.44 -0.19
CA PRO A 834 -16.55 8.30 0.90
C PRO A 834 -17.91 8.96 0.61
N TYR A 835 -18.38 8.99 -0.65
CA TYR A 835 -19.67 9.59 -1.02
C TYR A 835 -20.83 8.64 -0.80
N PHE A 836 -20.74 7.37 -1.21
CA PHE A 836 -21.82 6.42 -0.90
C PHE A 836 -21.90 6.12 0.61
N ASN A 837 -20.79 6.33 1.34
CA ASN A 837 -20.74 6.26 2.80
C ASN A 837 -21.13 7.59 3.50
N GLY A 838 -21.44 8.66 2.75
CA GLY A 838 -21.99 9.92 3.29
C GLY A 838 -21.00 10.81 4.05
N GLN A 839 -19.69 10.69 3.82
CA GLN A 839 -18.66 11.36 4.61
C GLN A 839 -18.62 12.88 4.33
N ALA A 840 -18.70 13.68 5.40
CA ALA A 840 -18.78 15.14 5.32
C ALA A 840 -17.45 15.86 5.00
N ASN A 841 -16.33 15.12 4.95
CA ASN A 841 -14.99 15.62 4.59
C ASN A 841 -14.62 15.37 3.11
N THR A 842 -15.59 14.92 2.31
CA THR A 842 -15.49 14.82 0.85
C THR A 842 -15.26 16.19 0.20
N GLN A 843 -14.76 16.18 -1.03
CA GLN A 843 -14.55 17.42 -1.80
C GLN A 843 -15.86 18.14 -2.15
N PHE A 844 -16.98 17.41 -2.21
CA PHE A 844 -18.33 17.94 -2.47
C PHE A 844 -19.36 17.28 -1.52
N PRO A 845 -19.48 17.73 -0.26
CA PRO A 845 -20.34 17.11 0.74
C PRO A 845 -21.82 17.00 0.34
N GLU A 846 -22.34 17.94 -0.45
CA GLU A 846 -23.70 17.92 -0.97
C GLU A 846 -23.94 16.76 -1.97
N ILE A 847 -22.88 16.31 -2.66
CA ILE A 847 -22.92 15.13 -3.51
C ILE A 847 -22.79 13.86 -2.66
N ALA A 848 -22.13 13.91 -1.50
CA ALA A 848 -22.06 12.78 -0.58
C ALA A 848 -23.44 12.51 0.06
N ASP A 849 -24.11 13.54 0.58
CA ASP A 849 -25.47 13.43 1.12
C ASP A 849 -26.46 12.90 0.07
N LEU A 850 -26.39 13.40 -1.17
CA LEU A 850 -27.20 12.93 -2.30
C LEU A 850 -26.93 11.46 -2.64
N TYR A 851 -25.66 11.04 -2.74
CA TYR A 851 -25.32 9.68 -3.17
C TYR A 851 -25.58 8.65 -2.07
N SER A 852 -25.26 8.95 -0.80
CA SER A 852 -25.61 8.07 0.32
C SER A 852 -27.12 7.90 0.47
N ALA A 853 -27.93 8.93 0.16
CA ALA A 853 -29.39 8.82 0.19
C ALA A 853 -29.96 7.86 -0.87
N TYR A 854 -29.43 7.87 -2.11
CA TYR A 854 -29.80 6.85 -3.11
C TYR A 854 -29.45 5.43 -2.63
N TRP A 855 -28.27 5.25 -2.05
CA TRP A 855 -27.84 3.94 -1.52
C TRP A 855 -28.70 3.48 -0.34
N ALA A 856 -29.04 4.37 0.61
CA ALA A 856 -29.93 4.07 1.73
C ALA A 856 -31.35 3.70 1.23
N SER A 857 -31.92 4.49 0.31
CA SER A 857 -33.22 4.18 -0.32
C SER A 857 -33.22 2.82 -1.01
N PHE A 858 -32.14 2.48 -1.72
CA PHE A 858 -31.99 1.18 -2.37
C PHE A 858 -31.86 0.03 -1.36
N VAL A 859 -31.11 0.20 -0.27
CA VAL A 859 -31.01 -0.80 0.82
C VAL A 859 -32.38 -1.07 1.44
N VAL A 860 -33.19 -0.04 1.67
CA VAL A 860 -34.53 -0.18 2.25
C VAL A 860 -35.51 -0.81 1.25
N SER A 861 -35.66 -0.21 0.07
CA SER A 861 -36.77 -0.53 -0.87
C SER A 861 -36.40 -1.39 -2.08
N GLY A 862 -35.13 -1.46 -2.47
CA GLY A 862 -34.69 -1.97 -3.78
C GLY A 862 -34.81 -0.97 -4.94
N ASP A 863 -35.12 0.30 -4.65
CA ASP A 863 -35.18 1.41 -5.60
C ASP A 863 -34.48 2.66 -4.99
N PRO A 864 -33.49 3.27 -5.64
CA PRO A 864 -32.80 4.44 -5.10
C PRO A 864 -33.71 5.68 -4.99
N ASN A 865 -34.87 5.71 -5.64
CA ASN A 865 -35.76 6.88 -5.72
C ASN A 865 -36.85 6.93 -4.64
N THR A 866 -37.15 5.82 -3.93
CA THR A 866 -38.31 5.76 -3.01
C THR A 866 -38.16 6.70 -1.80
N TYR A 867 -36.94 6.84 -1.28
CA TYR A 867 -36.59 7.63 -0.09
C TYR A 867 -35.43 8.60 -0.34
N SER A 868 -35.16 8.94 -1.60
CA SER A 868 -34.16 9.94 -2.00
C SER A 868 -34.49 11.34 -1.49
N ILE A 869 -33.47 12.17 -1.26
CA ILE A 869 -33.66 13.56 -0.81
C ILE A 869 -34.48 14.40 -1.79
N ALA A 870 -35.15 15.43 -1.27
CA ALA A 870 -36.02 16.30 -2.08
C ALA A 870 -35.23 17.01 -3.20
N ASN A 871 -35.79 16.96 -4.42
CA ASN A 871 -35.18 17.46 -5.66
C ASN A 871 -33.94 16.67 -6.14
N ALA A 872 -33.69 15.46 -5.63
CA ALA A 872 -32.82 14.50 -6.30
C ALA A 872 -33.29 14.23 -7.75
N ALA A 873 -32.35 13.92 -8.63
CA ALA A 873 -32.69 13.48 -9.99
C ALA A 873 -33.30 12.06 -9.93
N VAL A 874 -34.22 11.75 -10.84
CA VAL A 874 -34.73 10.39 -10.96
C VAL A 874 -33.63 9.52 -11.55
N TRP A 875 -33.14 8.54 -10.78
CA TRP A 875 -32.27 7.49 -11.27
C TRP A 875 -33.14 6.45 -11.99
N GLU A 876 -33.25 6.60 -13.30
CA GLU A 876 -34.04 5.72 -14.17
C GLU A 876 -33.46 4.29 -14.15
N LYS A 877 -34.30 3.28 -14.42
CA LYS A 877 -33.86 1.89 -14.57
C LYS A 877 -33.06 1.72 -15.85
N TYR A 878 -31.99 0.92 -15.77
CA TYR A 878 -31.13 0.59 -16.90
C TYR A 878 -31.77 -0.50 -17.76
N GLU A 879 -32.04 -0.20 -19.02
CA GLU A 879 -32.74 -1.10 -19.95
C GLU A 879 -31.80 -1.91 -20.87
N GLY A 880 -30.47 -1.74 -20.73
CA GLY A 880 -29.46 -2.46 -21.51
C GLY A 880 -28.37 -1.57 -22.12
N ALA A 881 -27.46 -2.18 -22.87
CA ALA A 881 -26.30 -1.49 -23.45
C ALA A 881 -26.71 -0.36 -24.41
N GLY A 882 -26.08 0.81 -24.25
CA GLY A 882 -26.36 2.01 -25.04
C GLY A 882 -27.62 2.78 -24.62
N THR A 883 -28.30 2.36 -23.55
CA THR A 883 -29.46 3.08 -22.99
C THR A 883 -29.01 4.23 -22.07
N ARG A 884 -29.66 4.43 -20.92
CA ARG A 884 -29.44 5.58 -20.03
C ARG A 884 -28.89 5.13 -18.68
N GLN A 885 -27.98 5.93 -18.12
CA GLN A 885 -27.37 5.73 -16.81
C GLN A 885 -27.32 7.04 -16.04
N LEU A 886 -27.28 6.98 -14.70
CA LEU A 886 -27.02 8.17 -13.90
C LEU A 886 -25.54 8.54 -14.02
N VAL A 887 -25.21 9.79 -14.34
CA VAL A 887 -23.89 10.34 -14.05
C VAL A 887 -23.98 11.16 -12.77
N VAL A 888 -23.03 10.96 -11.86
CA VAL A 888 -22.87 11.82 -10.67
C VAL A 888 -21.59 12.62 -10.81
N SER A 889 -21.73 13.90 -11.08
CA SER A 889 -20.66 14.88 -11.30
C SER A 889 -20.65 15.95 -10.18
N PRO A 890 -19.62 16.81 -10.08
CA PRO A 890 -19.65 17.96 -9.18
C PRO A 890 -20.85 18.89 -9.44
N PRO A 891 -21.30 19.70 -8.45
CA PRO A 891 -22.41 20.63 -8.62
C PRO A 891 -22.20 21.61 -9.78
N ALA A 892 -20.96 22.10 -9.96
CA ALA A 892 -20.57 22.99 -11.05
C ALA A 892 -20.63 22.34 -12.46
N GLN A 893 -20.82 21.02 -12.54
CA GLN A 893 -21.00 20.25 -13.77
C GLN A 893 -22.44 19.70 -13.90
N GLY A 894 -23.38 20.15 -13.05
CA GLY A 894 -24.79 19.73 -13.07
C GLY A 894 -25.18 18.70 -12.00
N GLY A 895 -24.26 18.25 -11.14
CA GLY A 895 -24.57 17.30 -10.06
C GLY A 895 -24.89 15.90 -10.59
N ALA A 896 -25.94 15.29 -10.05
CA ALA A 896 -26.45 14.00 -10.53
C ALA A 896 -27.51 14.20 -11.63
N MET A 897 -27.35 13.55 -12.78
CA MET A 897 -28.30 13.62 -13.90
C MET A 897 -28.25 12.36 -14.77
N MET A 898 -29.31 12.09 -15.54
CA MET A 898 -29.39 10.92 -16.42
C MET A 898 -28.80 11.18 -17.81
N GLU A 899 -27.67 10.55 -18.14
CA GLU A 899 -26.99 10.60 -19.44
C GLU A 899 -27.32 9.38 -20.32
N GLY A 900 -27.00 9.46 -21.62
CA GLY A 900 -26.90 8.27 -22.47
C GLY A 900 -25.55 7.58 -22.25
N GLU A 901 -25.52 6.25 -22.20
CA GLU A 901 -24.32 5.49 -21.82
C GLU A 901 -23.12 5.78 -22.75
N GLY A 902 -23.37 5.87 -24.05
CA GLY A 902 -22.37 6.19 -25.08
C GLY A 902 -21.89 7.66 -25.11
N VAL A 903 -22.28 8.50 -24.14
CA VAL A 903 -21.70 9.85 -23.97
C VAL A 903 -20.28 9.77 -23.41
N ALA A 904 -19.99 8.76 -22.58
CA ALA A 904 -18.71 8.62 -21.88
C ALA A 904 -18.15 7.18 -21.88
N ILE A 905 -18.99 6.16 -22.07
CA ILE A 905 -18.51 4.77 -22.19
C ILE A 905 -18.13 4.48 -23.65
N ARG A 906 -16.95 3.89 -23.81
CA ARG A 906 -16.38 3.45 -25.08
C ARG A 906 -17.11 2.19 -25.58
N MET A 907 -18.26 2.39 -26.21
CA MET A 907 -19.21 1.30 -26.51
C MET A 907 -18.67 0.22 -27.45
N GLU A 908 -17.85 0.59 -28.44
CA GLU A 908 -17.20 -0.36 -29.37
C GLU A 908 -16.16 -1.23 -28.65
N GLN A 909 -15.32 -0.57 -27.85
CA GLN A 909 -14.34 -1.20 -26.96
C GLN A 909 -15.00 -2.13 -25.94
N CYS A 910 -16.15 -1.74 -25.37
CA CYS A 910 -16.91 -2.60 -24.46
C CYS A 910 -17.63 -3.76 -25.17
N ALA A 911 -18.06 -3.61 -26.42
CA ALA A 911 -18.52 -4.76 -27.21
C ALA A 911 -17.37 -5.75 -27.46
N TRP A 912 -16.17 -5.23 -27.74
CA TRP A 912 -14.97 -6.04 -27.98
C TRP A 912 -14.46 -6.76 -26.71
N TRP A 913 -14.44 -6.11 -25.56
CA TRP A 913 -14.02 -6.72 -24.28
C TRP A 913 -15.02 -7.73 -23.71
N ARG A 914 -16.28 -7.71 -24.17
CA ARG A 914 -17.37 -8.60 -23.75
C ARG A 914 -17.67 -9.71 -24.79
N ASP A 915 -16.76 -9.93 -25.75
CA ASP A 915 -16.86 -11.04 -26.69
C ASP A 915 -16.68 -12.41 -25.97
N PRO A 916 -17.60 -13.38 -26.14
CA PRO A 916 -17.53 -14.70 -25.46
C PRO A 916 -16.28 -15.54 -25.77
N GLU A 917 -15.86 -15.58 -27.05
CA GLU A 917 -14.69 -16.37 -27.45
C GLU A 917 -13.40 -15.79 -26.86
N ARG A 918 -13.32 -14.46 -26.77
CA ARG A 918 -12.25 -13.73 -26.10
C ARG A 918 -12.31 -13.91 -24.59
N ALA A 919 -13.47 -13.70 -23.94
CA ALA A 919 -13.64 -13.83 -22.49
C ALA A 919 -13.14 -15.18 -21.96
N THR A 920 -13.44 -16.26 -22.70
CA THR A 920 -12.92 -17.61 -22.46
C THR A 920 -11.38 -17.66 -22.44
N ARG A 921 -10.69 -17.03 -23.40
CA ARG A 921 -9.22 -16.96 -23.45
C ARG A 921 -8.63 -16.06 -22.36
N LEU A 922 -9.33 -14.98 -22.00
CA LEU A 922 -8.89 -14.02 -20.98
C LEU A 922 -9.18 -14.48 -19.54
N ASN A 923 -9.82 -15.63 -19.34
CA ASN A 923 -10.23 -16.17 -18.04
C ASN A 923 -11.18 -15.24 -17.25
N LYS A 924 -12.15 -14.64 -17.94
CA LYS A 924 -13.29 -13.90 -17.38
C LYS A 924 -14.52 -14.79 -17.25
#